data_AF-A0A7W0U2C2-F1
#
_entry.id   AF-A0A7W0U2C2-F1
#
_cell.length_a   1.000
_cell.length_b   1.000
_cell.length_c   1.000
_cell.angle_alpha   90.00
_cell.angle_beta   90.00
_cell.angle_gamma   90.00
#
_symmetry.space_group_name_H-M   'P 1'
#
loop_
_entity.id
_entity.type
_entity.pdbx_description
1 polymer ?
#
loop_
_entity_poly.entity_id
_entity_poly.type
_entity_poly.pdbx_seq_one_letter_code
_entity_poly.pdbx_strand_id
1 'polypeptide(L)'
;MRSPLAGSTPQERTGRRRSGLQHPLLSLPLGELTKRARAARDAAHGTRITYSPKVFIPLTRLCRDRCAYCTFATAPAHVPAPYLTPDEVLAIAHRGAEAGCHEALFTLGEQPEDRYAAARSWLDEHGYDSTVHYLSEMCRLVVTETGLLPHANAGAIGRDELALLRTVAPSQGMMVESLNPSLAAHRGAPDKVPARRLATLETAGELAIPFTTGILVGIGETPADRLEALRAIAASHHRHGHVQEVIVQNFLPKPGTGMRHVPACPEPDFVQAIALARLVLPSDVHLQAPPNLSDDLGPLLDAGIDDWGGVSPVTADHVNPERPWPALDVLRAATEARGCALAPRLTVYPSFALDPTRWLDEGLRFAVQDRSDAEGLGRDDPGATWPERHAAATNVGTGAEVVQIGRRSTAWYSGSGTVDPIHLVPGSPRAGGAVAEVLDGVRVGQVPGEAELVTLLSARGPEVAAVAGVADKLRAATVGDVVTFVRNRNINYTNVCTYRCRFCGFSKGPLSLNLRGAPYLLTLDDIAGRVREAWDLGATEVCLQGGIHPSFDGDFYVDVARAVKEAAPDIHVHGFTALEVTEGARRLGEPLAVYLRRLMAAGLRSLPGTAAEILDDEIRAVLCPDKINTEEWLECHRVAHSVGLRSNITIMFGAVEQPVHWARHLIRTRDLQRETGGFTEFVGLPFVHMAAPIYLKRAARRGPTWREVVLMHAIARIAYHGLIDNIQASWVKLGAAGARQLLLAGVNDLGGTLMDENISRAAGAAHGQALEHDDFAAIAEPLGRRLVERTTLYDVLEGSRR
;
A
#
# COMPACT_ATOMS: atom_id res chain seq x y z
N MET A 1 26.95 -40.25 78.98
CA MET A 1 27.04 -40.32 77.51
C MET A 1 27.23 -38.92 76.96
N ARG A 2 27.99 -38.79 75.87
CA ARG A 2 28.83 -37.64 75.51
C ARG A 2 28.09 -36.46 74.87
N SER A 3 28.44 -35.27 75.37
CA SER A 3 28.70 -33.92 74.79
C SER A 3 28.12 -33.42 73.43
N PRO A 4 27.93 -32.08 73.29
CA PRO A 4 27.39 -31.36 72.12
C PRO A 4 28.51 -30.83 71.19
N LEU A 5 28.21 -30.22 70.02
CA LEU A 5 29.02 -29.25 69.22
C LEU A 5 28.28 -28.94 67.88
N ALA A 6 27.91 -27.69 67.57
CA ALA A 6 28.66 -26.66 66.80
C ALA A 6 28.62 -26.81 65.26
N GLY A 7 28.29 -25.73 64.56
CA GLY A 7 28.10 -25.70 63.11
C GLY A 7 29.38 -25.50 62.27
N SER A 8 29.23 -25.60 60.94
CA SER A 8 30.08 -24.97 59.93
C SER A 8 29.49 -25.17 58.51
N THR A 9 29.21 -24.06 57.82
CA THR A 9 29.25 -23.78 56.35
C THR A 9 29.09 -24.90 55.32
N PRO A 10 28.19 -24.74 54.30
CA PRO A 10 28.29 -25.50 53.07
C PRO A 10 29.38 -24.92 52.15
N GLN A 11 30.41 -25.74 51.91
CA GLN A 11 31.38 -25.62 50.83
C GLN A 11 30.70 -25.47 49.46
N GLU A 12 31.23 -24.50 48.71
CA GLU A 12 31.47 -24.49 47.26
C GLU A 12 30.92 -25.70 46.48
N ARG A 13 29.84 -25.47 45.73
CA ARG A 13 29.52 -26.24 44.52
C ARG A 13 29.96 -25.46 43.29
N THR A 14 31.26 -25.47 43.04
CA THR A 14 31.85 -25.11 41.75
C THR A 14 31.55 -26.19 40.71
N GLY A 15 31.17 -25.77 39.51
CA GLY A 15 31.50 -26.47 38.27
C GLY A 15 30.57 -27.60 37.82
N ARG A 16 29.34 -27.29 37.39
CA ARG A 16 28.69 -28.11 36.34
C ARG A 16 29.25 -27.69 34.98
N ARG A 17 30.17 -28.50 34.47
CA ARG A 17 30.55 -28.54 33.05
C ARG A 17 29.27 -28.69 32.20
N ARG A 18 28.96 -27.67 31.37
CA ARG A 18 28.00 -27.80 30.27
C ARG A 18 28.64 -28.68 29.20
N SER A 19 28.35 -29.98 29.22
CA SER A 19 28.70 -30.89 28.11
C SER A 19 27.92 -30.48 26.87
N GLY A 20 28.64 -30.18 25.79
CA GLY A 20 28.09 -29.70 24.52
C GLY A 20 27.32 -30.78 23.77
N LEU A 21 25.99 -30.73 23.86
CA LEU A 21 25.15 -31.11 22.74
C LEU A 21 25.19 -29.93 21.75
N GLN A 22 26.04 -30.03 20.72
CA GLN A 22 26.03 -29.07 19.62
C GLN A 22 24.63 -29.08 19.00
N HIS A 23 24.01 -27.90 18.90
CA HIS A 23 22.69 -27.79 18.29
C HIS A 23 22.75 -28.28 16.84
N PRO A 24 21.78 -29.08 16.34
CA PRO A 24 21.85 -29.67 15.00
C PRO A 24 22.13 -28.67 13.87
N LEU A 25 21.59 -27.45 13.97
CA LEU A 25 21.84 -26.39 12.98
C LEU A 25 23.30 -25.89 12.99
N LEU A 26 23.96 -25.85 14.16
CA LEU A 26 25.35 -25.41 14.28
C LEU A 26 26.34 -26.45 13.73
N SER A 27 25.91 -27.70 13.57
CA SER A 27 26.71 -28.77 12.94
C SER A 27 26.51 -28.90 11.43
N LEU A 28 25.57 -28.16 10.82
CA LEU A 28 25.36 -28.23 9.37
C LEU A 28 26.48 -27.50 8.61
N PRO A 29 26.92 -28.03 7.46
CA PRO A 29 27.76 -27.28 6.53
C PRO A 29 27.08 -25.97 6.11
N LEU A 30 27.85 -24.89 5.97
CA LEU A 30 27.31 -23.56 5.65
C LEU A 30 26.42 -23.56 4.40
N GLY A 31 26.83 -24.24 3.33
CA GLY A 31 26.04 -24.33 2.10
C GLY A 31 24.71 -25.08 2.25
N GLU A 32 24.62 -26.03 3.19
CA GLU A 32 23.35 -26.69 3.50
C GLU A 32 22.46 -25.78 4.35
N LEU A 33 23.06 -25.05 5.30
CA LEU A 33 22.36 -24.11 6.17
C LEU A 33 21.73 -22.96 5.35
N THR A 34 22.50 -22.33 4.46
CA THR A 34 21.99 -21.25 3.58
C THR A 34 20.93 -21.76 2.62
N LYS A 35 21.12 -22.94 2.01
CA LYS A 35 20.09 -23.56 1.15
C LYS A 35 18.76 -23.74 1.89
N ARG A 36 18.78 -24.25 3.12
CA ARG A 36 17.58 -24.42 3.95
C ARG A 36 16.96 -23.08 4.34
N ALA A 37 17.79 -22.10 4.71
CA ALA A 37 17.32 -20.76 5.07
C ALA A 37 16.66 -20.04 3.88
N ARG A 38 17.27 -20.09 2.70
CA ARG A 38 16.67 -19.56 1.47
C ARG A 38 15.33 -20.23 1.16
N ALA A 39 15.25 -21.55 1.24
CA ALA A 39 13.99 -22.26 1.02
C ALA A 39 12.90 -21.86 2.02
N ALA A 40 13.26 -21.67 3.29
CA ALA A 40 12.34 -21.17 4.31
C ALA A 40 11.86 -19.73 4.03
N ARG A 41 12.77 -18.86 3.56
CA ARG A 41 12.43 -17.50 3.12
C ARG A 41 11.49 -17.54 1.92
N ASP A 42 11.82 -18.30 0.88
CA ASP A 42 11.03 -18.39 -0.35
C ASP A 42 9.61 -18.92 -0.07
N ALA A 43 9.48 -19.88 0.85
CA ALA A 43 8.17 -20.41 1.26
C ALA A 43 7.31 -19.40 2.03
N ALA A 44 7.92 -18.51 2.81
CA ALA A 44 7.20 -17.54 3.63
C ALA A 44 6.93 -16.20 2.93
N HIS A 45 7.90 -15.73 2.14
CA HIS A 45 7.94 -14.37 1.59
C HIS A 45 7.97 -14.34 0.05
N GLY A 46 8.02 -15.52 -0.59
CA GLY A 46 8.08 -15.64 -2.05
C GLY A 46 9.35 -15.01 -2.64
N THR A 47 9.17 -14.30 -3.76
CA THR A 47 10.24 -13.59 -4.48
C THR A 47 10.45 -12.17 -3.96
N ARG A 48 9.69 -11.72 -2.96
CA ARG A 48 9.74 -10.33 -2.47
C ARG A 48 10.94 -10.13 -1.56
N ILE A 49 11.67 -9.05 -1.81
CA ILE A 49 12.65 -8.48 -0.89
C ILE A 49 12.25 -7.04 -0.61
N THR A 50 12.15 -6.68 0.67
CA THR A 50 11.78 -5.33 1.07
C THR A 50 12.98 -4.46 1.44
N TYR A 51 12.75 -3.15 1.48
CA TYR A 51 13.67 -2.18 2.07
C TYR A 51 12.86 -0.98 2.56
N SER A 52 13.36 -0.25 3.55
CA SER A 52 12.72 0.97 4.03
C SER A 52 13.42 2.22 3.48
N PRO A 53 12.78 3.01 2.59
CA PRO A 53 13.28 4.33 2.23
C PRO A 53 13.23 5.25 3.46
N LYS A 54 14.38 5.60 4.03
CA LYS A 54 14.43 6.36 5.28
C LYS A 54 15.34 7.58 5.28
N VAL A 55 15.12 8.46 6.23
CA VAL A 55 16.15 9.37 6.74
C VAL A 55 16.60 8.94 8.13
N PHE A 56 17.87 9.19 8.40
CA PHE A 56 18.51 8.91 9.67
C PHE A 56 18.62 10.21 10.47
N ILE A 57 17.96 10.28 11.63
CA ILE A 57 17.95 11.46 12.51
C ILE A 57 18.69 11.10 13.80
N PRO A 58 19.97 11.47 13.93
CA PRO A 58 20.76 11.22 15.14
C PRO A 58 20.45 12.26 16.20
N LEU A 59 19.27 12.15 16.84
CA LEU A 59 18.73 13.15 17.78
C LEU A 59 19.74 13.57 18.85
N THR A 60 20.51 12.61 19.36
CA THR A 60 21.69 12.86 20.18
C THR A 60 22.75 11.80 19.93
N ARG A 61 24.01 12.21 19.95
CA ARG A 61 25.17 11.30 19.96
C ARG A 61 25.71 11.06 21.37
N LEU A 62 25.10 11.65 22.39
CA LEU A 62 25.48 11.38 23.79
C LEU A 62 24.82 10.07 24.23
N CYS A 63 25.54 9.29 25.04
CA CYS A 63 25.03 8.03 25.57
C CYS A 63 25.60 7.75 26.97
N ARG A 64 24.79 7.18 27.85
CA ARG A 64 25.23 6.67 29.15
C ARG A 64 26.22 5.51 28.99
N ASP A 65 25.94 4.61 28.06
CA ASP A 65 26.74 3.42 27.80
C ASP A 65 28.13 3.71 27.22
N ARG A 66 29.06 2.77 27.45
CA ARG A 66 30.42 2.75 26.87
C ARG A 66 30.69 1.44 26.14
N CYS A 67 29.88 1.14 25.12
CA CYS A 67 30.09 -0.03 24.28
C CYS A 67 31.44 0.06 23.56
N ALA A 68 32.29 -0.96 23.69
CA ALA A 68 33.67 -0.91 23.20
C ALA A 68 33.78 -0.93 21.66
N TYR A 69 32.71 -1.31 20.95
CA TYR A 69 32.61 -1.30 19.47
C TYR A 69 31.95 -0.02 18.91
N CYS A 70 31.34 0.82 19.73
CA CYS A 70 30.43 1.87 19.27
C CYS A 70 31.19 3.17 18.93
N THR A 71 31.00 3.68 17.71
CA THR A 71 31.47 5.00 17.25
C THR A 71 30.40 6.08 17.32
N PHE A 72 29.13 5.69 17.45
CA PHE A 72 28.01 6.64 17.49
C PHE A 72 28.04 7.49 18.77
N ALA A 73 28.30 6.86 19.91
CA ALA A 73 28.36 7.53 21.21
C ALA A 73 29.61 8.42 21.32
N THR A 74 29.40 9.71 21.57
CA THR A 74 30.42 10.74 21.63
C THR A 74 30.31 11.51 22.96
N ALA A 75 31.42 12.06 23.47
CA ALA A 75 31.40 12.90 24.66
C ALA A 75 30.94 14.34 24.33
N PRO A 76 30.31 15.07 25.27
CA PRO A 76 29.81 16.44 25.03
C PRO A 76 30.83 17.41 24.43
N ALA A 77 32.11 17.28 24.79
CA ALA A 77 33.18 18.13 24.29
C ALA A 77 33.48 18.00 22.78
N HIS A 78 32.94 16.98 22.12
CA HIS A 78 33.18 16.70 20.70
C HIS A 78 31.92 16.83 19.84
N VAL A 79 30.84 17.38 20.40
CA VAL A 79 29.61 17.70 19.66
C VAL A 79 29.29 19.18 19.82
N PRO A 80 28.73 19.84 18.80
CA PRO A 80 28.38 21.27 18.90
C PRO A 80 27.25 21.53 19.89
N ALA A 81 26.33 20.59 20.03
CA ALA A 81 25.23 20.62 21.00
C ALA A 81 24.89 19.20 21.49
N PRO A 82 24.32 19.06 22.70
CA PRO A 82 23.89 17.76 23.24
C PRO A 82 22.81 17.07 22.40
N TYR A 83 21.89 17.84 21.80
CA TYR A 83 20.79 17.35 20.96
C TYR A 83 20.67 18.18 19.69
N LEU A 84 20.11 17.58 18.63
CA LEU A 84 19.62 18.34 17.48
C LEU A 84 18.43 19.20 17.89
N THR A 85 18.37 20.42 17.37
CA THR A 85 17.23 21.33 17.54
C THR A 85 16.03 20.91 16.68
N PRO A 86 14.81 21.40 16.97
CA PRO A 86 13.62 21.10 16.16
C PRO A 86 13.80 21.47 14.67
N ASP A 87 14.44 22.59 14.38
CA ASP A 87 14.70 23.05 13.01
C ASP A 87 15.67 22.13 12.27
N GLU A 88 16.72 21.63 12.94
CA GLU A 88 17.65 20.66 12.34
C GLU A 88 16.97 19.31 12.07
N VAL A 89 16.14 18.84 13.01
CA VAL A 89 15.32 17.62 12.85
C VAL A 89 14.40 17.77 11.64
N LEU A 90 13.64 18.87 11.56
CA LEU A 90 12.75 19.15 10.45
C LEU A 90 13.49 19.30 9.12
N ALA A 91 14.65 19.97 9.11
CA ALA A 91 15.45 20.10 7.89
C ALA A 91 15.88 18.74 7.33
N ILE A 92 16.27 17.78 8.18
CA ILE A 92 16.57 16.41 7.74
C ILE A 92 15.30 15.71 7.24
N ALA A 93 14.22 15.79 8.01
CA ALA A 93 12.95 15.14 7.68
C ALA A 93 12.35 15.64 6.36
N HIS A 94 12.37 16.95 6.11
CA HIS A 94 11.89 17.53 4.85
C HIS A 94 12.70 17.04 3.65
N ARG A 95 14.04 17.01 3.74
CA ARG A 95 14.86 16.43 2.67
C ARG A 95 14.52 14.96 2.42
N GLY A 96 14.25 14.20 3.49
CA GLY A 96 13.79 12.82 3.40
C GLY A 96 12.46 12.67 2.65
N ALA A 97 11.46 13.44 3.05
CA ALA A 97 10.15 13.44 2.40
C ALA A 97 10.26 13.85 0.93
N GLU A 98 11.05 14.88 0.61
CA GLU A 98 11.33 15.31 -0.77
C GLU A 98 12.03 14.23 -1.61
N ALA A 99 12.89 13.41 -0.98
CA ALA A 99 13.56 12.28 -1.61
C ALA A 99 12.70 11.00 -1.67
N GLY A 100 11.44 11.05 -1.22
CA GLY A 100 10.53 9.90 -1.25
C GLY A 100 10.70 8.90 -0.10
N CYS A 101 11.29 9.31 1.03
CA CYS A 101 11.34 8.47 2.22
C CYS A 101 9.94 8.25 2.83
N HIS A 102 9.77 7.08 3.47
CA HIS A 102 8.61 6.78 4.30
C HIS A 102 8.94 6.82 5.79
N GLU A 103 10.17 6.51 6.16
CA GLU A 103 10.60 6.37 7.54
C GLU A 103 11.51 7.52 7.98
N ALA A 104 11.29 7.98 9.21
CA ALA A 104 12.24 8.80 9.96
C ALA A 104 12.84 7.94 11.08
N LEU A 105 14.02 7.39 10.85
CA LEU A 105 14.72 6.62 11.87
C LEU A 105 15.35 7.56 12.88
N PHE A 106 14.75 7.65 14.06
CA PHE A 106 15.37 8.31 15.20
C PHE A 106 16.33 7.36 15.89
N THR A 107 17.58 7.77 16.01
CA THR A 107 18.59 7.06 16.80
C THR A 107 19.18 8.00 17.83
N LEU A 108 19.46 7.46 19.00
CA LEU A 108 19.94 8.20 20.15
C LEU A 108 20.74 7.26 21.05
N GLY A 109 21.59 7.84 21.89
CA GLY A 109 22.14 7.10 23.02
C GLY A 109 21.12 6.98 24.16
N GLU A 110 21.32 5.98 25.00
CA GLU A 110 20.45 5.69 26.14
C GLU A 110 20.77 6.64 27.29
N GLN A 111 19.74 7.33 27.78
CA GLN A 111 19.72 8.17 28.98
C GLN A 111 21.01 9.02 29.19
N PRO A 112 21.48 9.77 28.18
CA PRO A 112 22.70 10.59 28.32
C PRO A 112 22.66 11.57 29.50
N GLU A 113 21.47 12.03 29.88
CA GLU A 113 21.20 12.93 30.99
C GLU A 113 21.61 12.38 32.37
N ASP A 114 21.68 11.04 32.52
CA ASP A 114 22.14 10.40 33.75
C ASP A 114 23.67 10.40 33.89
N ARG A 115 24.39 10.59 32.78
CA ARG A 115 25.86 10.57 32.75
C ARG A 115 26.45 11.96 32.56
N TYR A 116 25.81 12.80 31.76
CA TYR A 116 26.34 14.09 31.35
C TYR A 116 25.44 15.21 31.85
N ALA A 117 25.95 16.03 32.76
CA ALA A 117 25.25 17.23 33.23
C ALA A 117 24.86 18.17 32.07
N ALA A 118 25.67 18.25 31.01
CA ALA A 118 25.36 19.03 29.82
C ALA A 118 24.06 18.58 29.12
N ALA A 119 23.76 17.27 29.11
CA ALA A 119 22.52 16.76 28.56
C ALA A 119 21.33 17.09 29.46
N ARG A 120 21.48 16.91 30.78
CA ARG A 120 20.46 17.29 31.77
C ARG A 120 20.13 18.78 31.71
N SER A 121 21.14 19.66 31.78
CA SER A 121 20.95 21.11 31.73
C SER A 121 20.29 21.55 30.43
N TRP A 122 20.66 20.95 29.29
CA TRP A 122 20.03 21.28 28.01
C TRP A 122 18.54 20.92 28.03
N LEU A 123 18.17 19.73 28.52
CA LEU A 123 16.77 19.31 28.62
C LEU A 123 15.97 20.24 29.54
N ASP A 124 16.51 20.57 30.72
CA ASP A 124 15.86 21.45 31.70
C ASP A 124 15.64 22.87 31.12
N GLU A 125 16.64 23.42 30.42
CA GLU A 125 16.58 24.73 29.75
C GLU A 125 15.52 24.79 28.64
N HIS A 126 15.24 23.65 27.99
CA HIS A 126 14.25 23.53 26.92
C HIS A 126 12.90 22.97 27.40
N GLY A 127 12.74 22.74 28.72
CA GLY A 127 11.48 22.32 29.33
C GLY A 127 11.14 20.83 29.15
N TYR A 128 12.13 19.96 28.97
CA TYR A 128 11.94 18.52 28.80
C TYR A 128 12.43 17.73 30.01
N ASP A 129 11.62 16.77 30.48
CA ASP A 129 11.96 15.97 31.66
C ASP A 129 13.05 14.90 31.37
N SER A 130 13.11 14.42 30.13
CA SER A 130 14.00 13.35 29.71
C SER A 130 14.29 13.39 28.21
N THR A 131 15.31 12.64 27.79
CA THR A 131 15.60 12.42 26.37
C THR A 131 14.40 11.80 25.63
N VAL A 132 13.65 10.90 26.27
CA VAL A 132 12.46 10.26 25.68
C VAL A 132 11.30 11.25 25.53
N HIS A 133 11.11 12.16 26.50
CA HIS A 133 10.13 13.24 26.36
C HIS A 133 10.48 14.11 25.13
N TYR A 134 11.74 14.53 24.99
CA TYR A 134 12.15 15.30 23.80
C TYR A 134 11.99 14.51 22.48
N LEU A 135 12.37 13.23 22.47
CA LEU A 135 12.16 12.34 21.32
C LEU A 135 10.69 12.26 20.92
N SER A 136 9.77 12.17 21.89
CA SER A 136 8.33 12.11 21.63
C SER A 136 7.85 13.37 20.89
N GLU A 137 8.28 14.55 21.32
CA GLU A 137 7.96 15.81 20.65
C GLU A 137 8.52 15.87 19.23
N MET A 138 9.76 15.42 19.03
CA MET A 138 10.38 15.41 17.70
C MET A 138 9.71 14.42 16.74
N CYS A 139 9.31 13.24 17.22
CA CYS A 139 8.51 12.29 16.45
C CYS A 139 7.17 12.91 16.02
N ARG A 140 6.44 13.54 16.95
CA ARG A 140 5.17 14.23 16.65
C ARG A 140 5.34 15.33 15.62
N LEU A 141 6.40 16.13 15.76
CA LEU A 141 6.73 17.21 14.86
C LEU A 141 7.02 16.69 13.44
N VAL A 142 7.82 15.63 13.31
CA VAL A 142 8.15 14.99 12.02
C VAL A 142 6.90 14.43 11.33
N VAL A 143 6.01 13.74 12.05
CA VAL A 143 4.75 13.23 11.49
C VAL A 143 3.89 14.39 10.98
N THR A 144 3.78 15.45 11.77
CA THR A 144 2.87 16.58 11.47
C THR A 144 3.35 17.39 10.26
N GLU A 145 4.65 17.69 10.19
CA GLU A 145 5.19 18.60 9.16
C GLU A 145 5.62 17.89 7.88
N THR A 146 5.97 16.60 7.95
CA THR A 146 6.54 15.85 6.81
C THR A 146 5.78 14.57 6.47
N GLY A 147 4.87 14.14 7.34
CA GLY A 147 4.17 12.87 7.23
C GLY A 147 5.06 11.63 7.37
N LEU A 148 6.40 11.76 7.50
CA LEU A 148 7.28 10.61 7.68
C LEU A 148 6.90 9.85 8.94
N LEU A 149 7.03 8.53 8.89
CA LEU A 149 6.67 7.63 9.98
C LEU A 149 7.89 7.40 10.88
N PRO A 150 7.88 7.82 12.15
CA PRO A 150 9.02 7.64 13.03
C PRO A 150 9.25 6.18 13.40
N HIS A 151 10.50 5.75 13.32
CA HIS A 151 11.01 4.58 14.03
C HIS A 151 11.82 5.06 15.23
N ALA A 152 11.36 4.79 16.45
CA ALA A 152 12.06 5.23 17.65
C ALA A 152 13.02 4.15 18.17
N ASN A 153 14.32 4.29 17.86
CA ASN A 153 15.37 3.42 18.40
C ASN A 153 15.97 4.02 19.68
N ALA A 154 15.17 4.02 20.76
CA ALA A 154 15.49 4.64 22.04
C ALA A 154 16.26 3.73 23.01
N GLY A 155 16.47 2.46 22.63
CA GLY A 155 17.19 1.52 23.45
C GLY A 155 16.34 0.90 24.57
N ALA A 156 16.98 0.55 25.69
CA ALA A 156 16.38 -0.12 26.84
C ALA A 156 15.67 0.88 27.75
N ILE A 157 14.38 1.11 27.46
CA ILE A 157 13.50 2.04 28.16
C ILE A 157 12.36 1.31 28.90
N GLY A 158 11.71 2.02 29.83
CA GLY A 158 10.64 1.49 30.67
C GLY A 158 9.26 1.47 30.00
N ARG A 159 8.26 0.88 30.68
CA ARG A 159 6.88 0.77 30.17
C ARG A 159 6.28 2.12 29.80
N ASP A 160 6.40 3.12 30.67
CA ASP A 160 5.77 4.43 30.47
C ASP A 160 6.38 5.18 29.27
N GLU A 161 7.69 5.03 29.07
CA GLU A 161 8.41 5.60 27.93
C GLU A 161 8.03 4.89 26.62
N LEU A 162 7.93 3.55 26.62
CA LEU A 162 7.44 2.77 25.47
C LEU A 162 6.01 3.17 25.09
N ALA A 163 5.14 3.32 26.09
CA ALA A 163 3.75 3.71 25.91
C ALA A 163 3.64 5.15 25.38
N LEU A 164 4.47 6.08 25.87
CA LEU A 164 4.55 7.44 25.35
C LEU A 164 4.95 7.45 23.86
N LEU A 165 6.04 6.75 23.51
CA LEU A 165 6.54 6.71 22.13
C LEU A 165 5.54 6.03 21.18
N ARG A 166 4.75 5.06 21.66
CA ARG A 166 3.70 4.39 20.86
C ARG A 166 2.69 5.38 20.27
N THR A 167 2.42 6.49 20.95
CA THR A 167 1.48 7.52 20.48
C THR A 167 2.00 8.35 19.30
N VAL A 168 3.31 8.31 19.03
CA VAL A 168 3.99 9.17 18.04
C VAL A 168 4.88 8.41 17.05
N ALA A 169 5.18 7.14 17.30
CA ALA A 169 6.02 6.29 16.46
C ALA A 169 5.30 4.95 16.19
N PRO A 170 4.95 4.64 14.92
CA PRO A 170 4.33 3.36 14.57
C PRO A 170 5.18 2.14 14.92
N SER A 171 6.50 2.32 15.00
CA SER A 171 7.47 1.29 15.34
C SER A 171 8.53 1.82 16.30
N GLN A 172 9.03 0.91 17.14
CA GLN A 172 10.12 1.17 18.07
C GLN A 172 11.17 0.07 17.93
N GLY A 173 12.38 0.32 18.43
CA GLY A 173 13.44 -0.66 18.28
C GLY A 173 14.51 -0.60 19.35
N MET A 174 15.14 -1.75 19.53
CA MET A 174 16.30 -1.95 20.38
C MET A 174 16.96 -3.30 20.08
N MET A 175 18.28 -3.30 19.91
CA MET A 175 19.06 -4.54 19.74
C MET A 175 19.23 -5.30 21.07
N VAL A 176 18.99 -6.61 21.06
CA VAL A 176 19.37 -7.52 22.16
C VAL A 176 20.89 -7.77 22.13
N GLU A 177 21.47 -7.86 20.93
CA GLU A 177 22.89 -8.07 20.63
C GLU A 177 23.43 -9.43 21.08
N SER A 178 23.42 -9.70 22.39
CA SER A 178 23.88 -10.94 23.01
C SER A 178 23.26 -11.09 24.40
N LEU A 179 23.03 -12.34 24.82
CA LEU A 179 22.61 -12.65 26.20
C LEU A 179 23.78 -13.03 27.11
N ASN A 180 25.02 -12.95 26.62
CA ASN A 180 26.22 -13.22 27.41
C ASN A 180 26.53 -12.02 28.33
N PRO A 181 26.33 -12.13 29.67
CA PRO A 181 26.52 -11.00 30.58
C PRO A 181 27.98 -10.62 30.80
N SER A 182 28.92 -11.48 30.37
CA SER A 182 30.36 -11.31 30.55
C SER A 182 31.06 -10.77 29.31
N LEU A 183 30.31 -10.34 28.30
CA LEU A 183 30.85 -9.89 27.03
C LEU A 183 31.71 -8.63 27.21
N ALA A 184 33.00 -8.73 26.87
CA ALA A 184 33.95 -7.62 27.04
C ALA A 184 33.51 -6.36 26.29
N ALA A 185 32.82 -6.52 25.16
CA ALA A 185 32.25 -5.46 24.35
C ALA A 185 31.27 -4.54 25.11
N HIS A 186 30.57 -5.07 26.12
CA HIS A 186 29.56 -4.35 26.90
C HIS A 186 30.06 -3.86 28.27
N ARG A 187 31.36 -3.98 28.54
CA ARG A 187 31.93 -3.51 29.81
C ARG A 187 31.74 -1.99 29.94
N GLY A 188 31.00 -1.56 30.96
CA GLY A 188 30.67 -0.14 31.17
C GLY A 188 29.43 0.34 30.41
N ALA A 189 28.60 -0.60 29.93
CA ALA A 189 27.31 -0.33 29.32
C ALA A 189 26.17 -0.92 30.19
N PRO A 190 25.73 -0.23 31.26
CA PRO A 190 24.69 -0.74 32.16
C PRO A 190 23.38 -1.06 31.45
N ASP A 191 23.06 -0.39 30.35
CA ASP A 191 21.82 -0.63 29.63
C ASP A 191 21.91 -1.86 28.70
N LYS A 192 23.10 -2.41 28.46
CA LYS A 192 23.32 -3.67 27.71
C LYS A 192 23.13 -4.94 28.54
N VAL A 193 22.74 -4.82 29.81
CA VAL A 193 22.46 -6.00 30.65
C VAL A 193 21.33 -6.84 30.04
N PRO A 194 21.53 -8.15 29.80
CA PRO A 194 20.55 -9.01 29.12
C PRO A 194 19.13 -8.95 29.72
N ALA A 195 19.01 -8.96 31.04
CA ALA A 195 17.71 -8.90 31.72
C ALA A 195 16.93 -7.61 31.42
N ARG A 196 17.63 -6.46 31.29
CA ARG A 196 17.02 -5.17 30.96
C ARG A 196 16.53 -5.16 29.51
N ARG A 197 17.35 -5.64 28.57
CA ARG A 197 16.99 -5.79 27.16
C ARG A 197 15.77 -6.69 26.97
N LEU A 198 15.75 -7.85 27.63
CA LEU A 198 14.60 -8.74 27.59
C LEU A 198 13.35 -8.12 28.23
N ALA A 199 13.49 -7.38 29.32
CA ALA A 199 12.34 -6.70 29.95
C ALA A 199 11.72 -5.65 29.03
N THR A 200 12.52 -4.82 28.35
CA THR A 200 12.02 -3.86 27.35
C THR A 200 11.34 -4.58 26.18
N LEU A 201 11.92 -5.67 25.68
CA LEU A 201 11.33 -6.48 24.59
C LEU A 201 9.97 -7.07 25.00
N GLU A 202 9.87 -7.71 26.17
CA GLU A 202 8.59 -8.23 26.67
C GLU A 202 7.55 -7.13 26.87
N THR A 203 7.96 -5.99 27.43
CA THR A 203 7.05 -4.87 27.68
C THR A 203 6.52 -4.28 26.37
N ALA A 204 7.35 -4.21 25.33
CA ALA A 204 6.91 -3.78 24.00
C ALA A 204 5.84 -4.73 23.44
N GLY A 205 6.00 -6.05 23.65
CA GLY A 205 5.01 -7.05 23.29
C GLY A 205 3.69 -6.90 24.03
N GLU A 206 3.73 -6.68 25.35
CA GLU A 206 2.54 -6.44 26.17
C GLU A 206 1.80 -5.15 25.78
N LEU A 207 2.51 -4.14 25.29
CA LEU A 207 1.96 -2.89 24.77
C LEU A 207 1.55 -2.97 23.30
N ALA A 208 1.66 -4.15 22.67
CA ALA A 208 1.36 -4.40 21.25
C ALA A 208 2.11 -3.45 20.30
N ILE A 209 3.40 -3.20 20.55
CA ILE A 209 4.25 -2.33 19.72
C ILE A 209 4.98 -3.16 18.66
N PRO A 210 4.87 -2.85 17.36
CA PRO A 210 5.72 -3.42 16.32
C PRO A 210 7.19 -3.10 16.61
N PHE A 211 7.98 -4.12 16.94
CA PHE A 211 9.31 -3.93 17.52
C PHE A 211 10.41 -4.51 16.66
N THR A 212 11.43 -3.70 16.36
CA THR A 212 12.67 -4.13 15.71
C THR A 212 13.70 -4.48 16.76
N THR A 213 14.33 -5.64 16.63
CA THR A 213 15.44 -6.04 17.49
C THR A 213 16.54 -6.73 16.67
N GLY A 214 17.50 -7.38 17.30
CA GLY A 214 18.59 -8.00 16.57
C GLY A 214 19.75 -8.49 17.42
N ILE A 215 20.70 -9.11 16.73
CA ILE A 215 21.97 -9.60 17.28
C ILE A 215 23.16 -8.94 16.58
N LEU A 216 24.28 -8.86 17.28
CA LEU A 216 25.57 -8.48 16.69
C LEU A 216 26.45 -9.72 16.53
N VAL A 217 27.23 -9.74 15.45
CA VAL A 217 28.06 -10.87 15.06
C VAL A 217 29.52 -10.43 15.02
N GLY A 218 30.39 -11.06 15.80
CA GLY A 218 31.83 -10.78 15.86
C GLY A 218 32.25 -9.80 16.97
N ILE A 219 31.41 -9.58 17.99
CA ILE A 219 31.73 -8.74 19.15
C ILE A 219 32.32 -9.53 20.34
N GLY A 220 32.63 -10.81 20.14
CA GLY A 220 33.19 -11.73 21.14
C GLY A 220 32.21 -12.80 21.62
N GLU A 221 31.01 -12.84 21.06
CA GLU A 221 30.00 -13.86 21.29
C GLU A 221 30.33 -15.17 20.55
N THR A 222 29.90 -16.29 21.12
CA THR A 222 30.01 -17.61 20.48
C THR A 222 28.80 -17.91 19.60
N PRO A 223 28.88 -18.88 18.66
CA PRO A 223 27.70 -19.33 17.92
C PRO A 223 26.54 -19.82 18.82
N ALA A 224 26.85 -20.36 20.00
CA ALA A 224 25.85 -20.74 20.99
C ALA A 224 25.15 -19.51 21.61
N ASP A 225 25.89 -18.43 21.88
CA ASP A 225 25.32 -17.17 22.39
C ASP A 225 24.36 -16.55 21.36
N ARG A 226 24.71 -16.59 20.07
CA ARG A 226 23.85 -16.14 18.96
C ARG A 226 22.53 -16.90 18.95
N LEU A 227 22.60 -18.23 19.05
CA LEU A 227 21.43 -19.10 19.09
C LEU A 227 20.56 -18.84 20.32
N GLU A 228 21.17 -18.61 21.49
CA GLU A 228 20.45 -18.30 22.72
C GLU A 228 19.67 -16.98 22.60
N ALA A 229 20.30 -15.94 22.07
CA ALA A 229 19.65 -14.65 21.82
C ALA A 229 18.49 -14.77 20.81
N LEU A 230 18.71 -15.46 19.68
CA LEU A 230 17.66 -15.68 18.66
C LEU A 230 16.47 -16.45 19.22
N ARG A 231 16.71 -17.47 20.06
CA ARG A 231 15.63 -18.23 20.73
C ARG A 231 14.85 -17.38 21.72
N ALA A 232 15.52 -16.48 22.45
CA ALA A 232 14.84 -15.57 23.37
C ALA A 232 13.94 -14.58 22.62
N ILE A 233 14.42 -14.04 21.49
CA ILE A 233 13.63 -13.18 20.60
C ILE A 233 12.42 -13.95 20.05
N ALA A 234 12.65 -15.16 19.50
CA ALA A 234 11.58 -16.02 19.00
C ALA A 234 10.53 -16.34 20.09
N ALA A 235 10.98 -16.64 21.31
CA ALA A 235 10.07 -16.92 22.43
C ALA A 235 9.23 -15.70 22.81
N SER A 236 9.79 -14.50 22.75
CA SER A 236 9.07 -13.25 22.96
C SER A 236 8.02 -13.01 21.87
N HIS A 237 8.40 -13.22 20.60
CA HIS A 237 7.47 -13.13 19.49
C HIS A 237 6.35 -14.19 19.59
N HIS A 238 6.64 -15.43 19.95
CA HIS A 238 5.59 -16.44 20.15
C HIS A 238 4.56 -16.07 21.24
N ARG A 239 4.97 -15.32 22.26
CA ARG A 239 4.03 -14.84 23.30
C ARG A 239 3.15 -13.70 22.81
N HIS A 240 3.73 -12.74 22.08
CA HIS A 240 3.09 -11.44 21.85
C HIS A 240 2.79 -11.11 20.39
N GLY A 241 3.48 -11.75 19.43
CA GLY A 241 3.41 -11.49 17.99
C GLY A 241 4.05 -10.17 17.53
N HIS A 242 4.85 -9.53 18.39
CA HIS A 242 5.21 -8.11 18.26
C HIS A 242 6.55 -7.83 17.56
N VAL A 243 7.46 -8.81 17.52
CA VAL A 243 8.75 -8.64 16.84
C VAL A 243 8.49 -8.68 15.34
N GLN A 244 8.63 -7.53 14.68
CA GLN A 244 8.43 -7.46 13.23
C GLN A 244 9.70 -7.81 12.46
N GLU A 245 10.87 -7.49 13.04
CA GLU A 245 12.15 -7.56 12.36
C GLU A 245 13.27 -7.94 13.32
N VAL A 246 14.17 -8.78 12.84
CA VAL A 246 15.44 -9.08 13.49
C VAL A 246 16.58 -8.66 12.57
N ILE A 247 17.41 -7.75 13.06
CA ILE A 247 18.63 -7.31 12.38
C ILE A 247 19.78 -8.24 12.80
N VAL A 248 20.44 -8.84 11.81
CA VAL A 248 21.73 -9.52 12.00
C VAL A 248 22.79 -8.61 11.43
N GLN A 249 23.64 -8.06 12.30
CA GLN A 249 24.66 -7.09 11.90
C GLN A 249 26.06 -7.58 12.30
N ASN A 250 26.98 -7.57 11.34
CA ASN A 250 28.38 -7.88 11.57
C ASN A 250 29.15 -6.72 12.23
N PHE A 251 30.14 -7.08 13.03
CA PHE A 251 31.11 -6.16 13.60
C PHE A 251 32.21 -5.85 12.57
N LEU A 252 32.48 -4.56 12.40
CA LEU A 252 33.65 -4.04 11.71
C LEU A 252 34.49 -3.20 12.69
N PRO A 253 35.83 -3.35 12.72
CA PRO A 253 36.69 -2.56 13.59
C PRO A 253 36.75 -1.12 13.12
N LYS A 254 36.60 -0.19 14.08
CA LYS A 254 36.57 1.24 13.80
C LYS A 254 37.62 2.00 14.59
N PRO A 255 38.32 2.97 13.97
CA PRO A 255 39.19 3.90 14.70
C PRO A 255 38.45 4.59 15.85
N GLY A 256 39.17 4.90 16.94
CA GLY A 256 38.60 5.56 18.10
C GLY A 256 37.77 4.68 19.04
N THR A 257 37.53 3.41 18.70
CA THR A 257 36.81 2.47 19.57
C THR A 257 37.76 1.65 20.46
N GLY A 258 37.22 1.07 21.53
CA GLY A 258 37.94 0.13 22.39
C GLY A 258 38.28 -1.19 21.67
N MET A 259 37.50 -1.55 20.65
CA MET A 259 37.65 -2.77 19.85
C MET A 259 38.34 -2.54 18.49
N ARG A 260 38.97 -1.39 18.27
CA ARG A 260 39.66 -1.06 16.99
C ARG A 260 40.71 -2.07 16.53
N HIS A 261 41.26 -2.88 17.45
CA HIS A 261 42.27 -3.90 17.16
C HIS A 261 41.70 -5.32 17.08
N VAL A 262 40.39 -5.48 17.30
CA VAL A 262 39.70 -6.76 17.14
C VAL A 262 39.47 -6.99 15.64
N PRO A 263 39.72 -8.19 15.10
CA PRO A 263 39.43 -8.48 13.70
C PRO A 263 37.96 -8.25 13.35
N ALA A 264 37.68 -7.87 12.09
CA ALA A 264 36.33 -7.85 11.58
C ALA A 264 35.69 -9.25 11.66
N CYS A 265 34.35 -9.28 11.78
CA CYS A 265 33.60 -10.52 11.69
C CYS A 265 33.92 -11.22 10.36
N PRO A 266 34.35 -12.49 10.37
CA PRO A 266 34.51 -13.26 9.14
C PRO A 266 33.18 -13.38 8.39
N GLU A 267 33.22 -13.26 7.06
CA GLU A 267 32.04 -13.39 6.22
C GLU A 267 31.29 -14.72 6.41
N PRO A 268 31.96 -15.91 6.51
CA PRO A 268 31.26 -17.17 6.76
C PRO A 268 30.47 -17.17 8.07
N ASP A 269 30.98 -16.52 9.12
CA ASP A 269 30.31 -16.44 10.42
C ASP A 269 29.07 -15.54 10.34
N PHE A 270 29.14 -14.47 9.54
CA PHE A 270 28.02 -13.56 9.31
C PHE A 270 26.90 -14.23 8.52
N VAL A 271 27.25 -14.87 7.39
CA VAL A 271 26.32 -15.65 6.56
C VAL A 271 25.70 -16.80 7.37
N GLN A 272 26.49 -17.48 8.20
CA GLN A 272 25.98 -18.52 9.11
C GLN A 272 24.96 -17.94 10.11
N ALA A 273 25.23 -16.78 10.70
CA ALA A 273 24.34 -16.14 11.67
C ALA A 273 22.99 -15.73 11.04
N ILE A 274 23.01 -15.22 9.80
CA ILE A 274 21.78 -14.89 9.05
C ILE A 274 20.98 -16.17 8.78
N ALA A 275 21.61 -17.21 8.23
CA ALA A 275 20.93 -18.46 7.93
C ALA A 275 20.39 -19.15 9.20
N LEU A 276 21.11 -19.06 10.31
CA LEU A 276 20.65 -19.53 11.61
C LEU A 276 19.43 -18.73 12.08
N ALA A 277 19.44 -17.40 11.96
CA ALA A 277 18.31 -16.56 12.34
C ALA A 277 17.05 -16.93 11.56
N ARG A 278 17.12 -17.08 10.23
CA ARG A 278 15.96 -17.49 9.42
C ARG A 278 15.37 -18.84 9.84
N LEU A 279 16.21 -19.78 10.26
CA LEU A 279 15.77 -21.13 10.63
C LEU A 279 15.31 -21.25 12.09
N VAL A 280 15.64 -20.28 12.94
CA VAL A 280 15.28 -20.27 14.37
C VAL A 280 14.08 -19.37 14.65
N LEU A 281 13.98 -18.25 13.94
CA LEU A 281 12.90 -17.28 14.11
C LEU A 281 11.61 -17.79 13.45
N PRO A 282 10.43 -17.39 13.96
CA PRO A 282 9.16 -17.60 13.28
C PRO A 282 9.18 -17.02 11.86
N SER A 283 8.46 -17.67 10.92
CA SER A 283 8.51 -17.31 9.50
C SER A 283 7.95 -15.92 9.19
N ASP A 284 7.05 -15.44 10.03
CA ASP A 284 6.42 -14.11 9.99
C ASP A 284 7.29 -13.00 10.61
N VAL A 285 8.48 -13.33 11.14
CA VAL A 285 9.50 -12.34 11.51
C VAL A 285 10.39 -12.06 10.30
N HIS A 286 10.49 -10.79 9.93
CA HIS A 286 11.37 -10.33 8.86
C HIS A 286 12.83 -10.34 9.32
N LEU A 287 13.73 -10.69 8.42
CA LEU A 287 15.15 -10.83 8.69
C LEU A 287 15.93 -9.85 7.82
N GLN A 288 16.65 -8.97 8.50
CA GLN A 288 17.42 -7.90 7.89
C GLN A 288 18.92 -8.13 8.09
N ALA A 289 19.71 -7.86 7.05
CA ALA A 289 21.15 -7.63 7.16
C ALA A 289 21.53 -6.29 6.51
N PRO A 290 22.31 -5.40 7.17
CA PRO A 290 22.69 -4.10 6.60
C PRO A 290 23.52 -4.26 5.31
N PRO A 291 23.07 -3.74 4.16
CA PRO A 291 23.72 -3.99 2.87
C PRO A 291 25.02 -3.23 2.71
N ASN A 292 25.21 -2.11 3.42
CA ASN A 292 26.45 -1.33 3.41
C ASN A 292 27.62 -2.01 4.15
N LEU A 293 27.35 -3.05 4.95
CA LEU A 293 28.36 -3.73 5.76
C LEU A 293 28.87 -5.04 5.15
N SER A 294 28.45 -5.34 3.92
CA SER A 294 28.96 -6.44 3.10
C SER A 294 29.46 -5.91 1.77
N ASP A 295 30.57 -6.45 1.28
CA ASP A 295 31.10 -6.11 -0.04
C ASP A 295 30.39 -6.90 -1.17
N ASP A 296 29.79 -8.06 -0.85
CA ASP A 296 28.90 -8.83 -1.73
C ASP A 296 27.51 -9.00 -1.12
N LEU A 297 26.48 -8.60 -1.86
CA LEU A 297 25.07 -8.67 -1.45
C LEU A 297 24.45 -10.04 -1.71
N GLY A 298 24.94 -10.78 -2.71
CA GLY A 298 24.36 -12.06 -3.14
C GLY A 298 24.29 -13.11 -2.02
N PRO A 299 25.38 -13.34 -1.27
CA PRO A 299 25.40 -14.29 -0.15
C PRO A 299 24.38 -13.97 0.96
N LEU A 300 24.02 -12.71 1.15
CA LEU A 300 23.04 -12.32 2.17
C LEU A 300 21.62 -12.79 1.78
N LEU A 301 21.26 -12.64 0.50
CA LEU A 301 20.02 -13.20 -0.06
C LEU A 301 20.00 -14.72 0.01
N ASP A 302 21.13 -15.37 -0.29
CA ASP A 302 21.26 -16.83 -0.17
C ASP A 302 21.16 -17.32 1.28
N ALA A 303 21.55 -16.49 2.24
CA ALA A 303 21.41 -16.77 3.66
C ALA A 303 19.97 -16.59 4.18
N GLY A 304 19.05 -16.06 3.36
CA GLY A 304 17.63 -16.01 3.69
C GLY A 304 17.14 -14.71 4.31
N ILE A 305 17.86 -13.58 4.12
CA ILE A 305 17.23 -12.27 4.36
C ILE A 305 16.04 -12.09 3.43
N ASP A 306 15.04 -11.37 3.92
CA ASP A 306 13.92 -10.90 3.11
C ASP A 306 13.80 -9.38 3.10
N ASP A 307 14.67 -8.69 3.86
CA ASP A 307 14.69 -7.23 3.94
C ASP A 307 16.13 -6.69 3.93
N TRP A 308 16.37 -5.64 3.14
CA TRP A 308 17.66 -4.91 3.12
C TRP A 308 17.77 -3.85 4.22
N GLY A 309 16.67 -3.54 4.90
CA GLY A 309 16.63 -2.56 5.95
C GLY A 309 16.42 -1.14 5.47
N GLY A 310 16.64 -0.22 6.41
CA GLY A 310 16.57 1.21 6.14
C GLY A 310 17.72 1.67 5.24
N VAL A 311 17.41 2.15 4.04
CA VAL A 311 18.37 2.72 3.07
C VAL A 311 18.04 4.18 2.88
N SER A 312 19.05 5.06 3.02
CA SER A 312 18.85 6.49 2.91
C SER A 312 19.46 7.09 1.64
N PRO A 313 18.67 7.80 0.82
CA PRO A 313 19.20 8.58 -0.30
C PRO A 313 19.75 9.95 0.12
N VAL A 314 19.54 10.36 1.38
CA VAL A 314 19.84 11.73 1.87
C VAL A 314 20.92 11.74 2.94
N THR A 315 20.82 10.84 3.92
CA THR A 315 21.66 10.87 5.13
C THR A 315 22.67 9.72 5.11
N ALA A 316 23.88 9.97 5.58
CA ALA A 316 24.86 8.91 5.79
C ALA A 316 24.39 7.94 6.90
N ASP A 317 24.95 6.73 6.92
CA ASP A 317 24.84 5.86 8.08
C ASP A 317 25.64 6.48 9.24
N HIS A 318 24.97 7.06 10.24
CA HIS A 318 25.68 7.68 11.37
C HIS A 318 26.27 6.65 12.35
N VAL A 319 25.89 5.38 12.25
CA VAL A 319 26.49 4.29 13.04
C VAL A 319 27.77 3.81 12.35
N ASN A 320 27.75 3.65 11.03
CA ASN A 320 28.89 3.23 10.19
C ASN A 320 29.18 4.28 9.10
N PRO A 321 29.63 5.50 9.45
CA PRO A 321 29.81 6.59 8.50
C PRO A 321 30.85 6.31 7.40
N GLU A 322 31.74 5.35 7.64
CA GLU A 322 32.72 4.86 6.67
C GLU A 322 32.15 3.91 5.61
N ARG A 323 30.91 3.43 5.79
CA ARG A 323 30.22 2.51 4.88
C ARG A 323 28.93 3.17 4.36
N PRO A 324 28.98 3.91 3.24
CA PRO A 324 27.81 4.60 2.71
C PRO A 324 26.72 3.62 2.26
N TRP A 325 25.46 4.09 2.25
CA TRP A 325 24.34 3.30 1.74
C TRP A 325 24.54 2.98 0.25
N PRO A 326 24.30 1.72 -0.18
CA PRO A 326 24.24 1.40 -1.59
C PRO A 326 23.13 2.19 -2.28
N ALA A 327 23.39 2.63 -3.51
CA ALA A 327 22.35 3.22 -4.34
C ALA A 327 21.21 2.22 -4.58
N LEU A 328 19.98 2.72 -4.70
CA LEU A 328 18.80 1.87 -4.87
C LEU A 328 18.90 0.95 -6.10
N ASP A 329 19.48 1.42 -7.19
CA ASP A 329 19.69 0.63 -8.40
C ASP A 329 20.65 -0.55 -8.20
N VAL A 330 21.63 -0.42 -7.30
CA VAL A 330 22.54 -1.51 -6.94
C VAL A 330 21.78 -2.59 -6.17
N LEU A 331 20.96 -2.19 -5.19
CA LEU A 331 20.11 -3.12 -4.44
C LEU A 331 19.10 -3.82 -5.35
N ARG A 332 18.48 -3.07 -6.26
CA ARG A 332 17.54 -3.59 -7.26
C ARG A 332 18.23 -4.62 -8.16
N ALA A 333 19.38 -4.27 -8.74
CA ALA A 333 20.13 -5.18 -9.60
C ALA A 333 20.56 -6.46 -8.87
N ALA A 334 21.05 -6.36 -7.63
CA ALA A 334 21.43 -7.52 -6.82
C ALA A 334 20.22 -8.42 -6.50
N THR A 335 19.08 -7.82 -6.17
CA THR A 335 17.82 -8.52 -5.88
C THR A 335 17.29 -9.25 -7.12
N GLU A 336 17.21 -8.55 -8.25
CA GLU A 336 16.69 -9.10 -9.52
C GLU A 336 17.62 -10.13 -10.17
N ALA A 337 18.94 -10.03 -9.94
CA ALA A 337 19.91 -11.04 -10.34
C ALA A 337 19.66 -12.41 -9.67
N ARG A 338 19.00 -12.43 -8.51
CA ARG A 338 18.59 -13.66 -7.81
C ARG A 338 17.12 -14.03 -8.04
N GLY A 339 16.48 -13.43 -9.04
CA GLY A 339 15.10 -13.71 -9.40
C GLY A 339 14.08 -13.21 -8.37
N CYS A 340 14.48 -12.26 -7.52
CA CYS A 340 13.61 -11.61 -6.54
C CYS A 340 13.18 -10.22 -7.05
N ALA A 341 12.15 -9.63 -6.43
CA ALA A 341 11.69 -8.29 -6.72
C ALA A 341 11.83 -7.38 -5.49
N LEU A 342 12.38 -6.19 -5.70
CA LEU A 342 12.58 -5.19 -4.64
C LEU A 342 11.32 -4.36 -4.45
N ALA A 343 10.84 -4.23 -3.20
CA ALA A 343 9.66 -3.44 -2.84
C ALA A 343 9.93 -2.50 -1.65
N PRO A 344 9.48 -1.24 -1.69
CA PRO A 344 9.56 -0.37 -0.52
C PRO A 344 8.56 -0.81 0.56
N ARG A 345 8.97 -0.74 1.83
CA ARG A 345 8.09 -0.89 2.99
C ARG A 345 8.05 0.40 3.81
N LEU A 346 7.12 0.44 4.76
CA LEU A 346 7.09 1.46 5.80
C LEU A 346 8.02 1.07 6.97
N THR A 347 8.03 1.90 8.01
CA THR A 347 8.67 1.54 9.29
C THR A 347 7.99 0.34 9.98
N VAL A 348 6.73 0.07 9.63
CA VAL A 348 5.98 -1.12 10.03
C VAL A 348 5.77 -2.05 8.84
N TYR A 349 5.77 -3.36 9.09
CA TYR A 349 5.51 -4.37 8.07
C TYR A 349 4.01 -4.59 7.80
N PRO A 350 3.62 -5.15 6.63
CA PRO A 350 2.24 -5.42 6.25
C PRO A 350 1.34 -6.04 7.33
N SER A 351 1.84 -7.06 8.05
CA SER A 351 1.10 -7.76 9.10
C SER A 351 0.65 -6.84 10.24
N PHE A 352 1.38 -5.75 10.49
CA PHE A 352 1.06 -4.75 11.51
C PHE A 352 0.24 -3.60 10.93
N ALA A 353 0.54 -3.18 9.70
CA ALA A 353 -0.20 -2.11 9.02
C ALA A 353 -1.66 -2.49 8.72
N LEU A 354 -1.92 -3.77 8.43
CA LEU A 354 -3.25 -4.30 8.09
C LEU A 354 -4.09 -4.69 9.32
N ASP A 355 -3.51 -4.70 10.53
CA ASP A 355 -4.24 -4.84 11.82
C ASP A 355 -4.02 -3.60 12.72
N PRO A 356 -4.45 -2.41 12.26
CA PRO A 356 -4.09 -1.14 12.88
C PRO A 356 -4.79 -0.91 14.23
N THR A 357 -5.88 -1.62 14.53
CA THR A 357 -6.60 -1.51 15.80
C THR A 357 -5.82 -2.10 16.96
N ARG A 358 -5.08 -3.18 16.71
CA ARG A 358 -4.19 -3.82 17.68
C ARG A 358 -2.85 -3.11 17.77
N TRP A 359 -2.21 -2.86 16.62
CA TRP A 359 -0.78 -2.54 16.60
C TRP A 359 -0.46 -1.05 16.62
N LEU A 360 -1.40 -0.19 16.21
CA LEU A 360 -1.15 1.23 16.05
C LEU A 360 -2.01 2.06 17.00
N ASP A 361 -1.42 3.14 17.50
CA ASP A 361 -2.18 4.21 18.14
C ASP A 361 -3.17 4.83 17.14
N GLU A 362 -4.35 5.22 17.63
CA GLU A 362 -5.42 5.79 16.81
C GLU A 362 -4.94 7.00 15.99
N GLY A 363 -4.09 7.85 16.57
CA GLY A 363 -3.55 9.04 15.90
C GLY A 363 -2.63 8.74 14.71
N LEU A 364 -2.08 7.53 14.63
CA LEU A 364 -1.10 7.13 13.61
C LEU A 364 -1.71 6.26 12.50
N ARG A 365 -2.92 5.71 12.69
CA ARG A 365 -3.55 4.77 11.74
C ARG A 365 -3.65 5.34 10.34
N PHE A 366 -4.08 6.59 10.22
CA PHE A 366 -4.19 7.26 8.92
C PHE A 366 -2.83 7.51 8.27
N ALA A 367 -1.84 7.96 9.04
CA ALA A 367 -0.51 8.24 8.51
C ALA A 367 0.15 6.98 7.92
N VAL A 368 -0.07 5.82 8.56
CA VAL A 368 0.34 4.52 8.02
C VAL A 368 -0.49 4.18 6.78
N GLN A 369 -1.82 4.17 6.88
CA GLN A 369 -2.72 3.80 5.79
C GLN A 369 -2.49 4.63 4.51
N ASP A 370 -2.36 5.95 4.63
CA ASP A 370 -2.19 6.87 3.49
C ASP A 370 -0.87 6.66 2.75
N ARG A 371 0.15 6.15 3.44
CA ARG A 371 1.45 5.78 2.86
C ARG A 371 1.54 4.33 2.43
N SER A 372 0.49 3.55 2.64
CA SER A 372 0.42 2.14 2.27
C SER A 372 -0.19 1.91 0.88
N ASP A 373 0.27 0.87 0.21
CA ASP A 373 -0.48 0.21 -0.86
C ASP A 373 -1.53 -0.76 -0.25
N ALA A 374 -2.26 -1.51 -1.09
CA ALA A 374 -3.33 -2.40 -0.65
C ALA A 374 -2.84 -3.61 0.15
N GLU A 375 -1.54 -3.91 0.07
CA GLU A 375 -0.89 -4.98 0.84
C GLU A 375 -0.26 -4.44 2.14
N GLY A 376 -0.39 -3.14 2.45
CA GLY A 376 0.24 -2.55 3.63
C GLY A 376 1.73 -2.23 3.45
N LEU A 377 2.30 -2.42 2.25
CA LEU A 377 3.66 -2.02 1.92
C LEU A 377 3.74 -0.51 1.67
N GLY A 378 4.96 0.04 1.64
CA GLY A 378 5.15 1.42 1.26
C GLY A 378 4.72 1.63 -0.19
N ARG A 379 4.04 2.74 -0.46
CA ARG A 379 3.70 3.14 -1.82
C ARG A 379 4.97 3.23 -2.69
N ASP A 380 4.89 2.70 -3.90
CA ASP A 380 6.00 2.64 -4.86
C ASP A 380 5.99 3.78 -5.89
N ASP A 381 5.04 4.72 -5.79
CA ASP A 381 5.04 5.98 -6.52
C ASP A 381 6.09 6.98 -5.96
N PRO A 382 7.12 7.36 -6.75
CA PRO A 382 8.17 8.27 -6.33
C PRO A 382 7.68 9.72 -6.19
N GLY A 383 8.40 10.51 -5.39
CA GLY A 383 8.20 11.96 -5.33
C GLY A 383 7.01 12.39 -4.47
N ALA A 384 6.62 11.63 -3.46
CA ALA A 384 5.51 12.04 -2.64
C ALA A 384 5.97 12.97 -1.49
N THR A 385 5.86 14.29 -1.67
CA THR A 385 5.95 15.22 -0.54
C THR A 385 4.65 15.16 0.27
N TRP A 386 4.78 14.84 1.56
CA TRP A 386 3.67 14.62 2.48
C TRP A 386 3.71 15.58 3.68
N PRO A 387 2.59 15.82 4.39
CA PRO A 387 1.21 15.54 3.98
C PRO A 387 0.68 16.58 2.97
N GLU A 388 -0.22 16.19 2.08
CA GLU A 388 -0.95 17.15 1.26
C GLU A 388 -1.90 17.96 2.15
N ARG A 389 -1.88 19.28 1.99
CA ARG A 389 -2.79 20.19 2.67
C ARG A 389 -3.91 20.57 1.67
N HIS A 390 -5.15 20.44 2.09
CA HIS A 390 -6.35 20.73 1.30
C HIS A 390 -7.21 21.77 2.02
N ALA A 391 -7.88 22.66 1.29
CA ALA A 391 -8.92 23.51 1.87
C ALA A 391 -10.12 23.67 0.93
N ALA A 392 -11.22 24.17 1.50
CA ALA A 392 -12.42 24.48 0.75
C ALA A 392 -12.12 25.53 -0.33
N ALA A 393 -12.59 25.28 -1.56
CA ALA A 393 -12.38 26.20 -2.67
C ALA A 393 -13.12 27.52 -2.40
N THR A 394 -12.40 28.64 -2.31
CA THR A 394 -12.99 29.97 -2.51
C THR A 394 -13.11 30.21 -4.01
N ASN A 395 -14.17 29.65 -4.60
CA ASN A 395 -14.65 29.82 -5.98
C ASN A 395 -13.56 30.20 -7.03
N VAL A 396 -12.68 29.25 -7.37
CA VAL A 396 -11.52 29.48 -8.27
C VAL A 396 -11.82 29.25 -9.77
N GLY A 397 -13.10 29.31 -10.19
CA GLY A 397 -13.47 29.24 -11.61
C GLY A 397 -13.24 27.90 -12.31
N THR A 398 -12.73 26.88 -11.61
CA THR A 398 -12.52 25.50 -12.14
C THR A 398 -13.71 24.57 -11.88
N GLY A 399 -14.70 25.04 -11.11
CA GLY A 399 -15.83 24.24 -10.64
C GLY A 399 -15.46 23.09 -9.68
N ALA A 400 -14.19 22.98 -9.26
CA ALA A 400 -13.76 22.06 -8.20
C ALA A 400 -14.16 22.63 -6.82
N GLU A 401 -14.79 21.81 -5.98
CA GLU A 401 -15.33 22.23 -4.66
C GLU A 401 -14.25 22.20 -3.55
N VAL A 402 -13.13 21.50 -3.78
CA VAL A 402 -11.97 21.41 -2.88
C VAL A 402 -10.72 21.71 -3.69
N VAL A 403 -9.81 22.51 -3.13
CA VAL A 403 -8.51 22.82 -3.75
C VAL A 403 -7.39 22.41 -2.80
N GLN A 404 -6.37 21.73 -3.32
CA GLN A 404 -5.14 21.48 -2.59
C GLN A 404 -4.44 22.83 -2.31
N ILE A 405 -4.28 23.17 -1.03
CA ILE A 405 -3.59 24.38 -0.59
C ILE A 405 -2.22 23.96 -0.06
N GLY A 406 -1.15 24.23 -0.79
CA GLY A 406 0.21 23.92 -0.36
C GLY A 406 1.09 23.46 -1.52
N ARG A 407 2.19 22.76 -1.22
CA ARG A 407 3.03 22.15 -2.25
C ARG A 407 2.21 21.11 -3.01
N ARG A 408 2.22 21.20 -4.35
CA ARG A 408 1.64 20.17 -5.21
C ARG A 408 2.42 18.87 -5.00
N SER A 409 1.71 17.76 -4.88
CA SER A 409 2.36 16.46 -4.81
C SER A 409 3.12 16.22 -6.11
N THR A 410 4.34 15.71 -6.01
CA THR A 410 5.11 15.24 -7.17
C THR A 410 4.86 13.75 -7.46
N ALA A 411 3.96 13.10 -6.72
CA ALA A 411 3.53 11.73 -6.96
C ALA A 411 2.22 11.68 -7.77
N TRP A 412 2.10 10.63 -8.58
CA TRP A 412 0.87 10.34 -9.31
C TRP A 412 -0.21 9.83 -8.33
N TYR A 413 -1.44 10.30 -8.53
CA TYR A 413 -2.65 9.74 -7.92
C TYR A 413 -3.79 9.83 -8.93
N SER A 414 -4.84 9.02 -8.75
CA SER A 414 -5.96 9.01 -9.69
C SER A 414 -6.65 10.38 -9.77
N GLY A 415 -6.82 10.86 -11.00
CA GLY A 415 -7.39 12.18 -11.28
C GLY A 415 -6.37 13.32 -11.23
N SER A 416 -5.09 13.06 -10.94
CA SER A 416 -4.03 14.08 -11.00
C SER A 416 -3.70 14.48 -12.44
N GLY A 417 -3.88 15.75 -12.77
CA GLY A 417 -3.52 16.30 -14.09
C GLY A 417 -2.08 16.83 -14.18
N THR A 418 -1.29 16.75 -13.11
CA THR A 418 0.02 17.43 -13.02
C THR A 418 1.22 16.52 -13.12
N VAL A 419 1.04 15.22 -12.90
CA VAL A 419 2.12 14.23 -12.87
C VAL A 419 1.66 13.01 -13.66
N ASP A 420 2.44 12.58 -14.64
CA ASP A 420 2.18 11.34 -15.35
C ASP A 420 2.54 10.12 -14.49
N PRO A 421 1.83 8.99 -14.63
CA PRO A 421 2.17 7.78 -13.91
C PRO A 421 3.56 7.26 -14.30
N ILE A 422 4.23 6.61 -13.35
CA ILE A 422 5.51 5.95 -13.61
C ILE A 422 5.41 4.94 -14.76
N HIS A 423 6.47 4.81 -15.52
CA HIS A 423 6.49 3.92 -16.67
C HIS A 423 6.83 2.48 -16.25
N LEU A 424 5.81 1.62 -16.17
CA LEU A 424 5.96 0.20 -15.83
C LEU A 424 5.84 -0.71 -17.06
N VAL A 425 5.09 -0.28 -18.07
CA VAL A 425 4.82 -1.06 -19.29
C VAL A 425 4.97 -0.15 -20.53
N PRO A 426 5.81 -0.51 -21.54
CA PRO A 426 6.61 -1.73 -21.60
C PRO A 426 7.77 -1.74 -20.58
N GLY A 427 8.07 -2.93 -20.06
CA GLY A 427 9.21 -3.19 -19.17
C GLY A 427 9.92 -4.49 -19.58
N SER A 428 10.98 -4.89 -18.87
CA SER A 428 11.63 -6.19 -19.10
C SER A 428 10.89 -7.29 -18.33
N PRO A 429 10.08 -8.15 -18.98
CA PRO A 429 9.24 -9.10 -18.26
C PRO A 429 10.08 -10.25 -17.69
N ARG A 430 9.95 -10.49 -16.39
CA ARG A 430 10.49 -11.68 -15.73
C ARG A 430 9.60 -12.04 -14.54
N ALA A 431 9.23 -13.31 -14.43
CA ALA A 431 8.53 -13.82 -13.27
C ALA A 431 9.25 -15.05 -12.71
N GLY A 432 9.26 -15.19 -11.39
CA GLY A 432 9.71 -16.39 -10.68
C GLY A 432 8.66 -16.82 -9.65
N GLY A 433 8.93 -17.92 -8.95
CA GLY A 433 8.10 -18.42 -7.86
C GLY A 433 6.62 -18.58 -8.23
N ALA A 434 5.73 -18.29 -7.27
CA ALA A 434 4.28 -18.47 -7.42
C ALA A 434 3.68 -17.64 -8.56
N VAL A 435 4.19 -16.42 -8.82
CA VAL A 435 3.71 -15.61 -9.96
C VAL A 435 4.00 -16.30 -11.29
N ALA A 436 5.20 -16.87 -11.46
CA ALA A 436 5.52 -17.62 -12.67
C ALA A 436 4.64 -18.86 -12.83
N GLU A 437 4.43 -19.62 -11.76
CA GLU A 437 3.58 -20.81 -11.76
C GLU A 437 2.14 -20.48 -12.20
N VAL A 438 1.55 -19.41 -11.65
CA VAL A 438 0.21 -18.97 -12.04
C VAL A 438 0.19 -18.53 -13.51
N LEU A 439 1.18 -17.76 -13.97
CA LEU A 439 1.24 -17.33 -15.37
C LEU A 439 1.44 -18.50 -16.34
N ASP A 440 2.19 -19.53 -15.98
CA ASP A 440 2.35 -20.74 -16.77
C ASP A 440 1.03 -21.54 -16.84
N GLY A 441 0.31 -21.63 -15.73
CA GLY A 441 -1.06 -22.17 -15.69
C GLY A 441 -1.99 -21.44 -16.65
N VAL A 442 -1.99 -20.10 -16.60
CA VAL A 442 -2.81 -19.26 -17.50
C VAL A 442 -2.45 -19.50 -18.97
N ARG A 443 -1.16 -19.61 -19.31
CA ARG A 443 -0.69 -19.85 -20.70
C ARG A 443 -1.17 -21.18 -21.27
N VAL A 444 -1.39 -22.19 -20.44
CA VAL A 444 -1.94 -23.49 -20.86
C VAL A 444 -3.46 -23.57 -20.69
N GLY A 445 -4.13 -22.46 -20.40
CA GLY A 445 -5.59 -22.35 -20.34
C GLY A 445 -6.22 -22.63 -18.98
N GLN A 446 -5.44 -22.67 -17.89
CA GLN A 446 -6.01 -22.76 -16.55
C GLN A 446 -6.70 -21.46 -16.16
N VAL A 447 -7.86 -21.58 -15.53
CA VAL A 447 -8.62 -20.42 -15.01
C VAL A 447 -8.19 -20.17 -13.57
N PRO A 448 -7.62 -18.99 -13.25
CA PRO A 448 -7.15 -18.71 -11.89
C PRO A 448 -8.31 -18.57 -10.88
N GLY A 449 -8.13 -19.14 -9.68
CA GLY A 449 -9.01 -18.97 -8.53
C GLY A 449 -8.60 -17.77 -7.66
N GLU A 450 -9.17 -17.68 -6.45
CA GLU A 450 -8.94 -16.53 -5.55
C GLU A 450 -7.45 -16.39 -5.16
N ALA A 451 -6.81 -17.50 -4.78
CA ALA A 451 -5.40 -17.51 -4.38
C ALA A 451 -4.46 -17.14 -5.54
N GLU A 452 -4.75 -17.62 -6.75
CA GLU A 452 -3.95 -17.29 -7.94
C GLU A 452 -4.09 -15.81 -8.31
N LEU A 453 -5.31 -15.25 -8.26
CA LEU A 453 -5.54 -13.83 -8.52
C LEU A 453 -4.85 -12.93 -7.48
N VAL A 454 -4.92 -13.30 -6.20
CA VAL A 454 -4.18 -12.60 -5.12
C VAL A 454 -2.67 -12.68 -5.35
N THR A 455 -2.17 -13.84 -5.79
CA THR A 455 -0.75 -14.02 -6.13
C THR A 455 -0.33 -13.07 -7.24
N LEU A 456 -1.09 -12.97 -8.33
CA LEU A 456 -0.80 -12.04 -9.43
C LEU A 456 -0.87 -10.57 -8.99
N LEU A 457 -1.81 -10.20 -8.11
CA LEU A 457 -1.91 -8.85 -7.54
C LEU A 457 -0.71 -8.47 -6.66
N SER A 458 0.02 -9.47 -6.15
CA SER A 458 1.21 -9.29 -5.32
C SER A 458 2.50 -9.08 -6.13
N ALA A 459 2.44 -9.20 -7.46
CA ALA A 459 3.58 -9.03 -8.37
C ALA A 459 4.30 -7.69 -8.16
N ARG A 460 5.64 -7.70 -8.21
CA ARG A 460 6.51 -6.51 -8.06
C ARG A 460 7.61 -6.48 -9.11
N GLY A 461 8.11 -5.28 -9.41
CA GLY A 461 9.23 -5.08 -10.34
C GLY A 461 8.99 -5.74 -11.71
N PRO A 462 9.93 -6.55 -12.23
CA PRO A 462 9.80 -7.24 -13.52
C PRO A 462 8.56 -8.15 -13.67
N GLU A 463 7.98 -8.61 -12.54
CA GLU A 463 6.79 -9.46 -12.55
C GLU A 463 5.57 -8.71 -13.07
N VAL A 464 5.48 -7.39 -12.81
CA VAL A 464 4.36 -6.55 -13.30
C VAL A 464 4.32 -6.54 -14.82
N ALA A 465 5.48 -6.36 -15.46
CA ALA A 465 5.60 -6.43 -16.91
C ALA A 465 5.33 -7.85 -17.45
N ALA A 466 5.64 -8.90 -16.68
CA ALA A 466 5.32 -10.27 -17.06
C ALA A 466 3.81 -10.56 -17.03
N VAL A 467 3.10 -10.09 -15.99
CA VAL A 467 1.63 -10.18 -15.90
C VAL A 467 0.97 -9.39 -17.03
N ALA A 468 1.39 -8.14 -17.22
CA ALA A 468 0.90 -7.29 -18.31
C ALA A 468 1.14 -7.90 -19.70
N GLY A 469 2.32 -8.50 -19.93
CA GLY A 469 2.65 -9.16 -21.18
C GLY A 469 1.81 -10.42 -21.46
N VAL A 470 1.41 -11.18 -20.43
CA VAL A 470 0.44 -12.28 -20.61
C VAL A 470 -0.94 -11.72 -20.93
N ALA A 471 -1.39 -10.72 -20.19
CA ALA A 471 -2.68 -10.07 -20.45
C ALA A 471 -2.75 -9.49 -21.88
N ASP A 472 -1.69 -8.83 -22.36
CA ASP A 472 -1.67 -8.26 -23.71
C ASP A 472 -1.66 -9.32 -24.82
N LYS A 473 -1.00 -10.47 -24.59
CA LYS A 473 -1.10 -11.63 -25.49
C LYS A 473 -2.52 -12.19 -25.55
N LEU A 474 -3.19 -12.31 -24.40
CA LEU A 474 -4.58 -12.74 -24.34
C LEU A 474 -5.51 -11.73 -25.05
N ARG A 475 -5.29 -10.43 -24.85
CA ARG A 475 -5.99 -9.36 -25.58
C ARG A 475 -5.79 -9.51 -27.09
N ALA A 476 -4.56 -9.65 -27.55
CA ALA A 476 -4.27 -9.82 -28.97
C ALA A 476 -4.95 -11.07 -29.57
N ALA A 477 -4.99 -12.18 -28.83
CA ALA A 477 -5.69 -13.39 -29.24
C ALA A 477 -7.22 -13.23 -29.29
N THR A 478 -7.79 -12.41 -28.41
CA THR A 478 -9.25 -12.19 -28.32
C THR A 478 -9.76 -11.13 -29.31
N VAL A 479 -9.10 -9.97 -29.38
CA VAL A 479 -9.62 -8.78 -30.12
C VAL A 479 -8.64 -8.21 -31.16
N GLY A 480 -7.46 -8.82 -31.33
CA GLY A 480 -6.43 -8.29 -32.22
C GLY A 480 -5.93 -6.90 -31.78
N ASP A 481 -5.54 -6.07 -32.76
CA ASP A 481 -4.95 -4.73 -32.54
C ASP A 481 -5.93 -3.57 -32.63
N VAL A 482 -7.23 -3.88 -32.65
CA VAL A 482 -8.27 -2.85 -32.60
C VAL A 482 -8.35 -2.29 -31.18
N VAL A 483 -8.40 -0.96 -31.09
CA VAL A 483 -8.75 -0.22 -29.89
C VAL A 483 -10.05 0.51 -30.14
N THR A 484 -11.03 0.34 -29.26
CA THR A 484 -12.35 0.92 -29.43
C THR A 484 -12.57 2.15 -28.55
N PHE A 485 -13.51 3.01 -28.96
CA PHE A 485 -14.08 4.09 -28.16
C PHE A 485 -15.54 4.32 -28.57
N VAL A 486 -16.32 4.97 -27.72
CA VAL A 486 -17.72 5.35 -28.00
C VAL A 486 -17.91 6.86 -27.86
N ARG A 487 -18.73 7.46 -28.72
CA ARG A 487 -19.17 8.85 -28.54
C ARG A 487 -20.36 8.89 -27.62
N ASN A 488 -20.16 9.38 -26.39
CA ASN A 488 -21.21 9.40 -25.39
C ASN A 488 -21.28 10.70 -24.59
N ARG A 489 -22.44 10.87 -23.94
CA ARG A 489 -22.68 11.93 -22.95
C ARG A 489 -23.18 11.34 -21.64
N ASN A 490 -22.54 11.73 -20.55
CA ASN A 490 -23.02 11.43 -19.20
C ASN A 490 -24.07 12.48 -18.80
N ILE A 491 -25.26 12.05 -18.42
CA ILE A 491 -26.34 12.92 -17.95
C ILE A 491 -26.66 12.55 -16.51
N ASN A 492 -26.17 13.37 -15.59
CA ASN A 492 -26.54 13.27 -14.19
C ASN A 492 -27.76 14.12 -13.87
N TYR A 493 -28.95 13.51 -13.88
CA TYR A 493 -30.22 14.22 -13.72
C TYR A 493 -30.48 14.74 -12.31
N THR A 494 -29.82 14.20 -11.28
CA THR A 494 -29.83 14.79 -9.93
C THR A 494 -28.60 14.37 -9.13
N ASN A 495 -28.16 15.25 -8.24
CA ASN A 495 -27.16 14.93 -7.21
C ASN A 495 -27.78 14.70 -5.82
N VAL A 496 -29.11 14.76 -5.68
CA VAL A 496 -29.83 14.52 -4.43
C VAL A 496 -30.00 13.02 -4.20
N CYS A 497 -29.63 12.52 -3.02
CA CYS A 497 -29.70 11.10 -2.72
C CYS A 497 -30.07 10.84 -1.25
N THR A 498 -30.91 9.83 -1.02
CA THR A 498 -31.24 9.32 0.32
C THR A 498 -30.12 8.47 0.94
N TYR A 499 -29.21 7.92 0.15
CA TYR A 499 -28.13 7.04 0.63
C TYR A 499 -26.85 7.82 1.00
N ARG A 500 -26.11 7.28 1.98
CA ARG A 500 -24.93 7.93 2.59
C ARG A 500 -23.63 7.16 2.34
N CYS A 501 -23.24 7.05 1.07
CA CYS A 501 -21.92 6.50 0.71
C CYS A 501 -20.80 7.38 1.29
N ARG A 502 -19.83 6.75 1.96
CA ARG A 502 -18.72 7.47 2.61
C ARG A 502 -17.69 7.98 1.61
N PHE A 503 -17.59 7.39 0.42
CA PHE A 503 -16.66 7.79 -0.64
C PHE A 503 -17.23 8.83 -1.62
N CYS A 504 -18.55 9.01 -1.70
CA CYS A 504 -19.17 9.81 -2.74
C CYS A 504 -19.10 11.32 -2.43
N GLY A 505 -18.32 12.07 -3.24
CA GLY A 505 -18.32 13.54 -3.23
C GLY A 505 -19.51 14.17 -3.97
N PHE A 506 -20.16 13.41 -4.85
CA PHE A 506 -21.24 13.88 -5.72
C PHE A 506 -22.61 13.97 -5.02
N SER A 507 -22.97 12.99 -4.18
CA SER A 507 -24.30 12.89 -3.55
C SER A 507 -24.53 13.89 -2.40
N LYS A 508 -25.72 14.50 -2.37
CA LYS A 508 -26.18 15.48 -1.36
C LYS A 508 -27.36 14.91 -0.55
N GLY A 509 -27.25 14.96 0.77
CA GLY A 509 -28.33 14.58 1.68
C GLY A 509 -29.13 15.80 2.17
N PRO A 510 -30.29 15.60 2.83
CA PRO A 510 -31.22 16.68 3.22
C PRO A 510 -30.65 17.80 4.12
N LEU A 511 -29.44 17.64 4.66
CA LEU A 511 -28.80 18.56 5.62
C LEU A 511 -27.32 18.89 5.31
N SER A 512 -26.77 18.48 4.16
CA SER A 512 -25.33 18.66 3.87
C SER A 512 -25.05 19.95 3.09
N LEU A 513 -25.16 21.12 3.74
CA LEU A 513 -25.09 22.43 3.07
C LEU A 513 -23.69 23.05 2.90
N ASN A 514 -22.63 22.57 3.57
CA ASN A 514 -21.39 23.38 3.67
C ASN A 514 -20.12 22.81 3.02
N LEU A 515 -20.14 21.61 2.40
CA LEU A 515 -18.94 21.00 1.80
C LEU A 515 -19.14 20.45 0.38
N ARG A 516 -20.35 20.57 -0.18
CA ARG A 516 -20.79 19.72 -1.29
C ARG A 516 -21.64 20.50 -2.32
N GLY A 517 -21.35 21.73 -2.70
CA GLY A 517 -22.13 22.42 -3.77
C GLY A 517 -23.66 22.49 -3.57
N ALA A 518 -24.39 22.93 -4.61
CA ALA A 518 -25.84 23.08 -4.54
C ALA A 518 -26.58 21.80 -4.99
N PRO A 519 -27.66 21.38 -4.29
CA PRO A 519 -28.52 20.32 -4.79
C PRO A 519 -29.22 20.76 -6.08
N TYR A 520 -29.37 19.86 -7.04
CA TYR A 520 -30.08 20.13 -8.29
C TYR A 520 -30.88 18.92 -8.77
N LEU A 521 -31.90 19.20 -9.57
CA LEU A 521 -32.73 18.24 -10.29
C LEU A 521 -32.99 18.82 -11.68
N LEU A 522 -32.58 18.09 -12.72
CA LEU A 522 -32.89 18.44 -14.10
C LEU A 522 -34.35 18.09 -14.40
N THR A 523 -35.02 18.96 -15.17
CA THR A 523 -36.33 18.64 -15.73
C THR A 523 -36.21 17.66 -16.89
N LEU A 524 -37.31 17.03 -17.30
CA LEU A 524 -37.32 16.17 -18.50
C LEU A 524 -36.93 16.96 -19.76
N ASP A 525 -37.33 18.23 -19.85
CA ASP A 525 -36.94 19.12 -20.96
C ASP A 525 -35.44 19.43 -20.95
N ASP A 526 -34.83 19.63 -19.78
CA ASP A 526 -33.38 19.79 -19.65
C ASP A 526 -32.63 18.53 -20.12
N ILE A 527 -33.12 17.35 -19.72
CA ILE A 527 -32.57 16.06 -20.15
C ILE A 527 -32.70 15.93 -21.67
N ALA A 528 -33.88 16.15 -22.24
CA ALA A 528 -34.13 16.11 -23.68
C ALA A 528 -33.29 17.14 -24.46
N GLY A 529 -33.06 18.33 -23.89
CA GLY A 529 -32.15 19.34 -24.44
C GLY A 529 -30.71 18.82 -24.55
N ARG A 530 -30.17 18.24 -23.47
CA ARG A 530 -28.82 17.67 -23.44
C ARG A 530 -28.67 16.46 -24.37
N VAL A 531 -29.72 15.66 -24.52
CA VAL A 531 -29.76 14.52 -25.46
C VAL A 531 -29.71 15.01 -26.91
N ARG A 532 -30.52 16.02 -27.27
CA ARG A 532 -30.47 16.61 -28.62
C ARG A 532 -29.10 17.18 -28.94
N GLU A 533 -28.53 17.96 -28.02
CA GLU A 533 -27.18 18.49 -28.18
C GLU A 533 -26.15 17.37 -28.39
N ALA A 534 -26.20 16.30 -27.58
CA ALA A 534 -25.30 15.15 -27.75
C ALA A 534 -25.48 14.46 -29.11
N TRP A 535 -26.73 14.26 -29.53
CA TRP A 535 -27.06 13.64 -30.81
C TRP A 535 -26.58 14.48 -31.99
N ASP A 536 -26.76 15.81 -31.93
CA ASP A 536 -26.29 16.75 -32.94
C ASP A 536 -24.75 16.78 -33.03
N LEU A 537 -24.05 16.48 -31.93
CA LEU A 537 -22.60 16.28 -31.87
C LEU A 537 -22.15 14.86 -32.26
N GLY A 538 -23.09 14.00 -32.68
CA GLY A 538 -22.82 12.65 -33.15
C GLY A 538 -22.65 11.60 -32.05
N ALA A 539 -23.12 11.87 -30.82
CA ALA A 539 -23.16 10.86 -29.77
C ALA A 539 -24.10 9.71 -30.16
N THR A 540 -23.65 8.48 -29.93
CA THR A 540 -24.43 7.26 -30.16
C THR A 540 -25.01 6.70 -28.87
N GLU A 541 -24.55 7.21 -27.72
CA GLU A 541 -24.95 6.77 -26.38
C GLU A 541 -25.19 7.97 -25.44
N VAL A 542 -26.22 7.86 -24.60
CA VAL A 542 -26.27 8.60 -23.33
C VAL A 542 -26.19 7.65 -22.16
N CYS A 543 -25.37 8.02 -21.16
CA CYS A 543 -25.25 7.34 -19.89
C CYS A 543 -26.04 8.10 -18.80
N LEU A 544 -27.10 7.49 -18.27
CA LEU A 544 -28.00 8.10 -17.28
C LEU A 544 -27.74 7.56 -15.88
N GLN A 545 -27.36 8.45 -14.96
CA GLN A 545 -27.08 8.10 -13.57
C GLN A 545 -27.44 9.25 -12.62
N GLY A 546 -28.12 8.98 -11.52
CA GLY A 546 -28.46 10.01 -10.53
C GLY A 546 -28.35 9.54 -9.09
N GLY A 547 -28.57 10.47 -8.18
CA GLY A 547 -28.90 10.12 -6.80
C GLY A 547 -30.32 9.55 -6.67
N ILE A 548 -30.56 8.79 -5.61
CA ILE A 548 -31.89 8.28 -5.28
C ILE A 548 -32.69 9.40 -4.61
N HIS A 549 -33.39 10.20 -5.41
CA HIS A 549 -34.19 11.31 -4.90
C HIS A 549 -35.37 10.79 -4.05
N PRO A 550 -35.68 11.41 -2.89
CA PRO A 550 -36.77 10.93 -2.02
C PRO A 550 -38.16 11.02 -2.66
N SER A 551 -38.36 11.96 -3.58
CA SER A 551 -39.64 12.19 -4.27
C SER A 551 -39.84 11.40 -5.56
N PHE A 552 -38.84 10.66 -6.06
CA PHE A 552 -39.04 9.82 -7.24
C PHE A 552 -39.86 8.59 -6.88
N ASP A 553 -40.87 8.24 -7.67
CA ASP A 553 -41.36 6.87 -7.74
C ASP A 553 -40.57 6.09 -8.80
N GLY A 554 -40.96 4.84 -9.08
CA GLY A 554 -40.34 4.08 -10.16
C GLY A 554 -40.73 4.58 -11.56
N ASP A 555 -41.82 5.34 -11.72
CA ASP A 555 -42.26 5.81 -13.04
C ASP A 555 -41.40 6.97 -13.55
N PHE A 556 -40.79 7.76 -12.67
CA PHE A 556 -39.82 8.79 -13.05
C PHE A 556 -38.72 8.27 -14.01
N TYR A 557 -38.14 7.10 -13.73
CA TYR A 557 -37.09 6.54 -14.60
C TYR A 557 -37.63 6.09 -15.97
N VAL A 558 -38.89 5.66 -16.02
CA VAL A 558 -39.60 5.31 -17.27
C VAL A 558 -39.81 6.57 -18.10
N ASP A 559 -40.22 7.68 -17.47
CA ASP A 559 -40.44 8.95 -18.15
C ASP A 559 -39.14 9.60 -18.63
N VAL A 560 -38.04 9.47 -17.86
CA VAL A 560 -36.70 9.87 -18.31
C VAL A 560 -36.29 9.08 -19.57
N ALA A 561 -36.48 7.76 -19.58
CA ALA A 561 -36.16 6.95 -20.75
C ALA A 561 -36.99 7.36 -21.99
N ARG A 562 -38.29 7.63 -21.82
CA ARG A 562 -39.16 8.14 -22.90
C ARG A 562 -38.70 9.49 -23.41
N ALA A 563 -38.43 10.44 -22.53
CA ALA A 563 -37.97 11.78 -22.90
C ALA A 563 -36.67 11.73 -23.73
N VAL A 564 -35.75 10.82 -23.38
CA VAL A 564 -34.52 10.59 -24.15
C VAL A 564 -34.84 10.04 -25.54
N LYS A 565 -35.75 9.06 -25.66
CA LYS A 565 -36.13 8.50 -26.97
C LYS A 565 -36.95 9.46 -27.83
N GLU A 566 -37.77 10.31 -27.24
CA GLU A 566 -38.50 11.36 -27.95
C GLU A 566 -37.54 12.43 -28.49
N ALA A 567 -36.50 12.76 -27.72
CA ALA A 567 -35.45 13.70 -28.12
C ALA A 567 -34.54 13.14 -29.23
N ALA A 568 -34.16 11.86 -29.14
CA ALA A 568 -33.33 11.17 -30.13
C ALA A 568 -33.74 9.68 -30.26
N PRO A 569 -34.61 9.33 -31.23
CA PRO A 569 -35.18 7.99 -31.38
C PRO A 569 -34.16 6.86 -31.63
N ASP A 570 -32.96 7.18 -32.07
CA ASP A 570 -31.91 6.20 -32.39
C ASP A 570 -30.77 6.16 -31.37
N ILE A 571 -30.70 7.11 -30.42
CA ILE A 571 -29.63 7.11 -29.41
C ILE A 571 -29.76 5.91 -28.46
N HIS A 572 -28.65 5.28 -28.11
CA HIS A 572 -28.64 4.19 -27.14
C HIS A 572 -28.79 4.73 -25.72
N VAL A 573 -29.71 4.13 -24.95
CA VAL A 573 -29.95 4.47 -23.55
C VAL A 573 -29.23 3.45 -22.66
N HIS A 574 -28.04 3.82 -22.20
CA HIS A 574 -27.32 3.12 -21.15
C HIS A 574 -27.66 3.80 -19.82
N GLY A 575 -28.41 3.18 -18.93
CA GLY A 575 -28.94 3.96 -17.81
C GLY A 575 -29.46 3.16 -16.65
N PHE A 576 -29.51 3.85 -15.51
CA PHE A 576 -30.02 3.37 -14.24
C PHE A 576 -29.17 2.23 -13.65
N THR A 577 -28.46 2.55 -12.59
CA THR A 577 -27.68 1.57 -11.82
C THR A 577 -28.56 0.45 -11.28
N ALA A 578 -27.94 -0.67 -10.90
CA ALA A 578 -28.64 -1.76 -10.20
C ALA A 578 -29.44 -1.27 -8.97
N LEU A 579 -28.91 -0.26 -8.26
CA LEU A 579 -29.60 0.36 -7.13
C LEU A 579 -30.86 1.12 -7.56
N GLU A 580 -30.78 1.91 -8.64
CA GLU A 580 -31.90 2.71 -9.14
C GLU A 580 -33.05 1.83 -9.64
N VAL A 581 -32.77 0.80 -10.45
CA VAL A 581 -33.83 -0.07 -10.98
C VAL A 581 -34.46 -0.95 -9.89
N THR A 582 -33.67 -1.41 -8.92
CA THR A 582 -34.16 -2.18 -7.77
C THR A 582 -35.05 -1.30 -6.89
N GLU A 583 -34.62 -0.07 -6.62
CA GLU A 583 -35.41 0.88 -5.83
C GLU A 583 -36.70 1.31 -6.56
N GLY A 584 -36.62 1.53 -7.88
CA GLY A 584 -37.78 1.85 -8.72
C GLY A 584 -38.84 0.76 -8.68
N ALA A 585 -38.43 -0.50 -8.91
CA ALA A 585 -39.31 -1.66 -8.81
C ALA A 585 -39.93 -1.78 -7.40
N ARG A 586 -39.11 -1.62 -6.36
CA ARG A 586 -39.54 -1.69 -4.96
C ARG A 586 -40.57 -0.62 -4.60
N ARG A 587 -40.37 0.63 -5.04
CA ARG A 587 -41.29 1.75 -4.76
C ARG A 587 -42.65 1.57 -5.43
N LEU A 588 -42.69 0.90 -6.57
CA LEU A 588 -43.94 0.57 -7.28
C LEU A 588 -44.56 -0.76 -6.81
N GLY A 589 -43.87 -1.54 -5.97
CA GLY A 589 -44.33 -2.86 -5.56
C GLY A 589 -44.32 -3.89 -6.71
N GLU A 590 -43.46 -3.69 -7.71
CA GLU A 590 -43.39 -4.54 -8.91
C GLU A 590 -42.21 -5.54 -8.82
N PRO A 591 -42.35 -6.75 -9.38
CA PRO A 591 -41.20 -7.63 -9.61
C PRO A 591 -40.19 -6.98 -10.54
N LEU A 592 -38.89 -7.05 -10.21
CA LEU A 592 -37.82 -6.40 -10.97
C LEU A 592 -37.85 -6.74 -12.47
N ALA A 593 -38.11 -8.01 -12.83
CA ALA A 593 -38.21 -8.44 -14.23
C ALA A 593 -39.36 -7.75 -15.00
N VAL A 594 -40.48 -7.47 -14.33
CA VAL A 594 -41.61 -6.75 -14.94
C VAL A 594 -41.22 -5.29 -15.15
N TYR A 595 -40.64 -4.68 -14.12
CA TYR A 595 -40.21 -3.29 -14.15
C TYR A 595 -39.13 -3.03 -15.22
N LEU A 596 -38.12 -3.90 -15.34
CA LEU A 596 -37.09 -3.79 -16.39
C LEU A 596 -37.68 -3.91 -17.80
N ARG A 597 -38.69 -4.78 -18.03
CA ARG A 597 -39.38 -4.84 -19.33
C ARG A 597 -40.16 -3.55 -19.63
N ARG A 598 -40.73 -2.90 -18.62
CA ARG A 598 -41.37 -1.57 -18.77
C ARG A 598 -40.34 -0.52 -19.17
N LEU A 599 -39.17 -0.50 -18.52
CA LEU A 599 -38.07 0.40 -18.90
C LEU A 599 -37.57 0.12 -20.33
N MET A 600 -37.46 -1.16 -20.74
CA MET A 600 -37.09 -1.53 -22.12
C MET A 600 -38.11 -1.01 -23.14
N ALA A 601 -39.41 -1.15 -22.84
CA ALA A 601 -40.48 -0.62 -23.68
C ALA A 601 -40.44 0.91 -23.78
N ALA A 602 -39.99 1.59 -22.73
CA ALA A 602 -39.79 3.04 -22.71
C ALA A 602 -38.52 3.52 -23.43
N GLY A 603 -37.55 2.64 -23.68
CA GLY A 603 -36.35 2.98 -24.45
C GLY A 603 -35.02 2.50 -23.88
N LEU A 604 -35.00 1.95 -22.66
CA LEU A 604 -33.77 1.44 -22.04
C LEU A 604 -33.18 0.28 -22.87
N ARG A 605 -31.85 0.25 -23.03
CA ARG A 605 -31.17 -0.80 -23.81
C ARG A 605 -30.04 -1.51 -23.08
N SER A 606 -29.48 -0.92 -22.03
CA SER A 606 -28.48 -1.57 -21.19
C SER A 606 -28.36 -0.90 -19.82
N LEU A 607 -27.79 -1.60 -18.84
CA LEU A 607 -27.55 -1.07 -17.50
C LEU A 607 -26.05 -0.79 -17.27
N PRO A 608 -25.69 0.33 -16.61
CA PRO A 608 -24.36 0.53 -16.07
C PRO A 608 -24.15 -0.34 -14.82
N GLY A 609 -22.96 -0.91 -14.71
CA GLY A 609 -22.47 -1.74 -13.60
C GLY A 609 -22.04 -0.94 -12.37
N THR A 610 -22.25 0.38 -12.37
CA THR A 610 -22.10 1.24 -11.19
C THR A 610 -23.03 0.81 -10.05
N ALA A 611 -22.78 1.30 -8.84
CA ALA A 611 -23.32 0.78 -7.57
C ALA A 611 -22.75 -0.58 -7.13
N ALA A 612 -21.94 -1.23 -7.98
CA ALA A 612 -21.09 -2.34 -7.57
C ALA A 612 -20.05 -1.87 -6.54
N GLU A 613 -19.36 -0.75 -6.77
CA GLU A 613 -18.22 -0.28 -5.96
C GLU A 613 -17.18 -1.41 -5.79
N ILE A 614 -17.33 -2.22 -4.74
CA ILE A 614 -16.75 -3.55 -4.65
C ILE A 614 -17.82 -4.55 -4.20
N LEU A 615 -17.75 -5.76 -4.75
CA LEU A 615 -18.68 -6.84 -4.45
C LEU A 615 -18.02 -7.70 -3.38
N ASP A 616 -17.87 -7.11 -2.19
CA ASP A 616 -17.41 -7.74 -0.96
C ASP A 616 -18.06 -7.03 0.22
N ASP A 617 -18.95 -7.73 0.94
CA ASP A 617 -19.84 -7.10 1.91
C ASP A 617 -19.09 -6.56 3.16
N GLU A 618 -17.91 -7.09 3.47
CA GLU A 618 -17.05 -6.56 4.54
C GLU A 618 -16.61 -5.13 4.20
N ILE A 619 -16.20 -4.91 2.94
CA ILE A 619 -15.85 -3.58 2.47
C ILE A 619 -17.09 -2.69 2.27
N ARG A 620 -18.20 -3.24 1.76
CA ARG A 620 -19.44 -2.46 1.59
C ARG A 620 -19.93 -1.91 2.92
N ALA A 621 -19.80 -2.64 4.02
CA ALA A 621 -20.13 -2.16 5.36
C ALA A 621 -19.31 -0.90 5.75
N VAL A 622 -18.09 -0.76 5.23
CA VAL A 622 -17.24 0.42 5.41
C VAL A 622 -17.61 1.54 4.46
N LEU A 623 -17.80 1.25 3.18
CA LEU A 623 -17.95 2.26 2.12
C LEU A 623 -19.38 2.76 1.92
N CYS A 624 -20.36 1.86 1.95
CA CYS A 624 -21.75 2.10 1.56
C CYS A 624 -22.73 1.15 2.26
N PRO A 625 -22.78 1.12 3.61
CA PRO A 625 -23.58 0.14 4.37
C PRO A 625 -25.09 0.22 4.10
N ASP A 626 -25.58 1.39 3.67
CA ASP A 626 -27.00 1.61 3.43
C ASP A 626 -27.45 1.12 2.03
N LYS A 627 -26.53 0.86 1.07
CA LYS A 627 -26.85 0.46 -0.32
C LYS A 627 -27.26 -1.03 -0.39
N ILE A 628 -27.75 -1.46 -1.57
CA ILE A 628 -27.91 -2.89 -1.91
C ILE A 628 -26.64 -3.69 -1.57
N ASN A 629 -26.75 -4.94 -1.15
CA ASN A 629 -25.61 -5.82 -0.87
C ASN A 629 -25.06 -6.48 -2.15
N THR A 630 -24.04 -7.33 -2.00
CA THR A 630 -23.43 -8.03 -3.14
C THR A 630 -24.42 -8.90 -3.91
N GLU A 631 -25.22 -9.71 -3.21
CA GLU A 631 -26.17 -10.63 -3.87
C GLU A 631 -27.30 -9.87 -4.57
N GLU A 632 -27.82 -8.81 -3.97
CA GLU A 632 -28.84 -7.95 -4.59
C GLU A 632 -28.33 -7.30 -5.89
N TRP A 633 -27.05 -6.90 -5.93
CA TRP A 633 -26.44 -6.40 -7.16
C TRP A 633 -26.34 -7.51 -8.22
N LEU A 634 -25.84 -8.70 -7.85
CA LEU A 634 -25.73 -9.84 -8.76
C LEU A 634 -27.09 -10.26 -9.30
N GLU A 635 -28.10 -10.34 -8.44
CA GLU A 635 -29.47 -10.70 -8.81
C GLU A 635 -30.09 -9.67 -9.75
N CYS A 636 -29.87 -8.37 -9.52
CA CYS A 636 -30.34 -7.34 -10.44
C CYS A 636 -29.79 -7.55 -11.87
N HIS A 637 -28.49 -7.81 -11.99
CA HIS A 637 -27.86 -8.06 -13.29
C HIS A 637 -28.29 -9.40 -13.89
N ARG A 638 -28.47 -10.45 -13.07
CA ARG A 638 -29.03 -11.74 -13.50
C ARG A 638 -30.42 -11.57 -14.12
N VAL A 639 -31.30 -10.84 -13.44
CA VAL A 639 -32.66 -10.56 -13.93
C VAL A 639 -32.61 -9.71 -15.20
N ALA A 640 -31.75 -8.68 -15.24
CA ALA A 640 -31.58 -7.85 -16.43
C ALA A 640 -31.17 -8.68 -17.66
N HIS A 641 -30.19 -9.57 -17.49
CA HIS A 641 -29.75 -10.47 -18.57
C HIS A 641 -30.87 -11.44 -18.99
N SER A 642 -31.66 -11.95 -18.04
CA SER A 642 -32.80 -12.85 -18.33
C SER A 642 -33.90 -12.21 -19.17
N VAL A 643 -34.05 -10.88 -19.11
CA VAL A 643 -35.02 -10.14 -19.93
C VAL A 643 -34.43 -9.58 -21.23
N GLY A 644 -33.15 -9.87 -21.50
CA GLY A 644 -32.46 -9.49 -22.75
C GLY A 644 -31.67 -8.18 -22.68
N LEU A 645 -31.56 -7.54 -21.52
CA LEU A 645 -30.66 -6.38 -21.35
C LEU A 645 -29.21 -6.86 -21.28
N ARG A 646 -28.29 -6.01 -21.78
CA ARG A 646 -26.85 -6.13 -21.52
C ARG A 646 -26.43 -5.19 -20.40
N SER A 647 -25.29 -5.44 -19.81
CA SER A 647 -24.72 -4.55 -18.80
C SER A 647 -23.19 -4.61 -18.77
N ASN A 648 -22.55 -3.81 -17.92
CA ASN A 648 -21.10 -3.88 -17.72
C ASN A 648 -20.73 -4.15 -16.26
N ILE A 649 -19.45 -4.42 -16.03
CA ILE A 649 -18.87 -4.61 -14.70
C ILE A 649 -18.06 -3.37 -14.36
N THR A 650 -18.28 -2.80 -13.18
CA THR A 650 -17.42 -1.74 -12.66
C THR A 650 -16.83 -2.12 -11.31
N ILE A 651 -15.59 -1.73 -11.05
CA ILE A 651 -14.98 -1.83 -9.73
C ILE A 651 -14.32 -0.51 -9.34
N MET A 652 -14.75 0.07 -8.22
CA MET A 652 -14.02 1.13 -7.54
C MET A 652 -12.99 0.48 -6.60
N PHE A 653 -11.71 0.83 -6.78
CA PHE A 653 -10.63 0.21 -6.02
C PHE A 653 -9.56 1.20 -5.57
N GLY A 654 -8.89 0.86 -4.48
CA GLY A 654 -7.76 1.62 -3.94
C GLY A 654 -8.12 2.53 -2.76
N ALA A 655 -9.30 2.35 -2.16
CA ALA A 655 -9.75 3.13 -1.01
C ALA A 655 -9.37 2.44 0.30
N VAL A 656 -10.02 1.32 0.63
CA VAL A 656 -9.85 0.59 1.90
C VAL A 656 -9.61 -0.90 1.69
N GLU A 657 -9.65 -1.36 0.45
CA GLU A 657 -9.69 -2.77 0.08
C GLU A 657 -8.27 -3.34 -0.02
N GLN A 658 -8.16 -4.62 0.31
CA GLN A 658 -7.00 -5.47 0.08
C GLN A 658 -7.17 -6.35 -1.18
N PRO A 659 -6.09 -6.92 -1.76
CA PRO A 659 -6.13 -7.74 -2.98
C PRO A 659 -7.17 -8.88 -2.99
N VAL A 660 -7.42 -9.51 -1.83
CA VAL A 660 -8.42 -10.59 -1.72
C VAL A 660 -9.84 -10.12 -2.09
N HIS A 661 -10.22 -8.91 -1.70
CA HIS A 661 -11.53 -8.35 -2.01
C HIS A 661 -11.66 -8.05 -3.51
N TRP A 662 -10.56 -7.62 -4.16
CA TRP A 662 -10.52 -7.43 -5.61
C TRP A 662 -10.68 -8.75 -6.35
N ALA A 663 -9.96 -9.79 -5.92
CA ALA A 663 -10.07 -11.14 -6.48
C ALA A 663 -11.51 -11.67 -6.36
N ARG A 664 -12.16 -11.52 -5.19
CA ARG A 664 -13.56 -11.91 -4.98
C ARG A 664 -14.53 -11.19 -5.91
N HIS A 665 -14.36 -9.88 -6.11
CA HIS A 665 -15.18 -9.12 -7.05
C HIS A 665 -15.05 -9.69 -8.48
N LEU A 666 -13.82 -9.93 -8.94
CA LEU A 666 -13.57 -10.48 -10.27
C LEU A 666 -14.19 -11.88 -10.44
N ILE A 667 -14.08 -12.74 -9.42
CA ILE A 667 -14.64 -14.10 -9.43
C ILE A 667 -16.17 -14.07 -9.47
N ARG A 668 -16.82 -13.28 -8.60
CA ARG A 668 -18.28 -13.20 -8.52
C ARG A 668 -18.91 -12.77 -9.83
N THR A 669 -18.34 -11.76 -10.47
CA THR A 669 -18.82 -11.25 -11.76
C THR A 669 -18.48 -12.18 -12.92
N ARG A 670 -17.33 -12.86 -12.88
CA ARG A 670 -16.98 -13.93 -13.84
C ARG A 670 -17.95 -15.09 -13.78
N ASP A 671 -18.32 -15.51 -12.57
CA ASP A 671 -19.23 -16.63 -12.37
C ASP A 671 -20.64 -16.27 -12.84
N LEU A 672 -21.11 -15.04 -12.56
CA LEU A 672 -22.36 -14.53 -13.14
C LEU A 672 -22.29 -14.40 -14.68
N GLN A 673 -21.12 -14.03 -15.24
CA GLN A 673 -20.94 -14.00 -16.69
C GLN A 673 -21.04 -15.40 -17.30
N ARG A 674 -20.51 -16.44 -16.64
CA ARG A 674 -20.67 -17.82 -17.10
C ARG A 674 -22.13 -18.28 -17.09
N GLU A 675 -22.90 -17.79 -16.12
CA GLU A 675 -24.32 -18.11 -16.00
C GLU A 675 -25.15 -17.41 -17.09
N THR A 676 -24.88 -16.13 -17.35
CA THR A 676 -25.81 -15.27 -18.10
C THR A 676 -25.29 -14.74 -19.43
N GLY A 677 -23.96 -14.68 -19.60
CA GLY A 677 -23.29 -14.12 -20.78
C GLY A 677 -23.63 -12.64 -21.06
N GLY A 678 -24.19 -11.92 -20.10
CA GLY A 678 -24.82 -10.60 -20.31
C GLY A 678 -23.92 -9.39 -20.16
N PHE A 679 -22.72 -9.55 -19.59
CA PHE A 679 -21.75 -8.48 -19.47
C PHE A 679 -21.00 -8.24 -20.78
N THR A 680 -20.85 -6.97 -21.17
CA THR A 680 -20.17 -6.55 -22.40
C THR A 680 -18.73 -6.11 -22.17
N GLU A 681 -18.41 -5.57 -20.99
CA GLU A 681 -17.07 -5.07 -20.63
C GLU A 681 -16.83 -5.02 -19.13
N PHE A 682 -15.54 -4.94 -18.78
CA PHE A 682 -15.06 -4.58 -17.44
C PHE A 682 -14.45 -3.18 -17.44
N VAL A 683 -14.78 -2.39 -16.42
CA VAL A 683 -14.31 -1.01 -16.23
C VAL A 683 -13.65 -0.86 -14.86
N GLY A 684 -12.33 -0.68 -14.86
CA GLY A 684 -11.56 -0.35 -13.65
C GLY A 684 -11.69 1.14 -13.31
N LEU A 685 -12.15 1.45 -12.09
CA LEU A 685 -12.33 2.82 -11.60
C LEU A 685 -11.43 3.09 -10.38
N PRO A 686 -10.18 3.55 -10.59
CA PRO A 686 -9.35 4.00 -9.48
C PRO A 686 -10.06 5.04 -8.60
N PHE A 687 -9.91 4.90 -7.28
CA PHE A 687 -10.50 5.80 -6.30
C PHE A 687 -9.86 7.20 -6.37
N VAL A 688 -10.71 8.23 -6.39
CA VAL A 688 -10.37 9.65 -6.53
C VAL A 688 -10.70 10.32 -5.19
N HIS A 689 -9.67 10.75 -4.44
CA HIS A 689 -9.78 10.98 -3.00
C HIS A 689 -10.06 12.43 -2.56
N MET A 690 -9.71 13.42 -3.38
CA MET A 690 -9.61 14.85 -3.02
C MET A 690 -10.88 15.40 -2.38
N ALA A 691 -12.06 15.03 -2.89
CA ALA A 691 -13.35 15.44 -2.31
C ALA A 691 -14.12 14.27 -1.65
N ALA A 692 -13.48 13.11 -1.48
CA ALA A 692 -14.14 11.93 -0.93
C ALA A 692 -14.25 12.03 0.61
N PRO A 693 -15.46 11.98 1.20
CA PRO A 693 -15.65 12.19 2.63
C PRO A 693 -14.88 11.22 3.53
N ILE A 694 -14.72 9.97 3.11
CA ILE A 694 -13.98 8.94 3.85
C ILE A 694 -12.49 9.27 3.93
N TYR A 695 -11.90 9.84 2.88
CA TYR A 695 -10.52 10.28 2.86
C TYR A 695 -10.32 11.55 3.69
N LEU A 696 -11.22 12.52 3.56
CA LEU A 696 -11.21 13.76 4.36
C LEU A 696 -11.38 13.47 5.87
N LYS A 697 -12.08 12.38 6.21
CA LYS A 697 -12.20 11.85 7.57
C LYS A 697 -11.04 10.94 7.99
N ARG A 698 -9.98 10.86 7.18
CA ARG A 698 -8.76 10.10 7.46
C ARG A 698 -9.00 8.59 7.66
N ALA A 699 -9.93 8.03 6.90
CA ALA A 699 -10.37 6.63 7.03
C ALA A 699 -10.25 5.83 5.71
N ALA A 700 -9.48 6.32 4.75
CA ALA A 700 -9.17 5.62 3.50
C ALA A 700 -7.79 6.03 2.98
N ARG A 701 -7.22 5.19 2.12
CA ARG A 701 -6.08 5.56 1.26
C ARG A 701 -6.50 6.63 0.26
N ARG A 702 -5.51 7.34 -0.28
CA ARG A 702 -5.66 8.32 -1.38
C ARG A 702 -6.00 7.72 -2.75
N GLY A 703 -6.19 6.41 -2.86
CA GLY A 703 -6.34 5.71 -4.12
C GLY A 703 -5.21 4.71 -4.37
N PRO A 704 -5.31 3.93 -5.46
CA PRO A 704 -4.35 2.89 -5.76
C PRO A 704 -2.98 3.47 -6.16
N THR A 705 -1.92 2.67 -6.07
CA THR A 705 -0.65 2.99 -6.75
C THR A 705 -0.74 2.69 -8.24
N TRP A 706 0.17 3.22 -9.07
CA TRP A 706 0.13 2.93 -10.51
C TRP A 706 0.31 1.44 -10.81
N ARG A 707 1.15 0.75 -10.03
CA ARG A 707 1.30 -0.72 -10.09
C ARG A 707 -0.04 -1.42 -9.91
N GLU A 708 -0.82 -1.04 -8.92
CA GLU A 708 -2.13 -1.64 -8.64
C GLU A 708 -3.12 -1.40 -9.78
N VAL A 709 -3.06 -0.24 -10.43
CA VAL A 709 -3.87 0.05 -11.62
C VAL A 709 -3.50 -0.86 -12.78
N VAL A 710 -2.21 -1.00 -13.10
CA VAL A 710 -1.75 -1.90 -14.18
C VAL A 710 -2.19 -3.34 -13.91
N LEU A 711 -1.96 -3.82 -12.68
CA LEU A 711 -2.33 -5.19 -12.30
C LEU A 711 -3.84 -5.42 -12.32
N MET A 712 -4.66 -4.47 -11.85
CA MET A 712 -6.12 -4.58 -11.90
C MET A 712 -6.63 -4.85 -13.33
N HIS A 713 -6.15 -4.08 -14.32
CA HIS A 713 -6.61 -4.22 -15.71
C HIS A 713 -6.03 -5.48 -16.38
N ALA A 714 -4.74 -5.78 -16.15
CA ALA A 714 -4.11 -6.97 -16.69
C ALA A 714 -4.74 -8.26 -16.15
N ILE A 715 -5.03 -8.28 -14.85
CA ILE A 715 -5.63 -9.43 -14.18
C ILE A 715 -7.12 -9.55 -14.52
N ALA A 716 -7.84 -8.44 -14.75
CA ALA A 716 -9.19 -8.50 -15.30
C ALA A 716 -9.21 -9.21 -16.67
N ARG A 717 -8.28 -8.85 -17.58
CA ARG A 717 -8.13 -9.56 -18.87
C ARG A 717 -7.88 -11.07 -18.67
N ILE A 718 -7.00 -11.43 -17.74
CA ILE A 718 -6.71 -12.84 -17.43
C ILE A 718 -7.95 -13.54 -16.85
N ALA A 719 -8.63 -12.92 -15.88
CA ALA A 719 -9.75 -13.50 -15.17
C ALA A 719 -10.98 -13.72 -16.08
N TYR A 720 -11.22 -12.82 -17.03
CA TYR A 720 -12.37 -12.87 -17.94
C TYR A 720 -12.03 -13.44 -19.33
N HIS A 721 -10.82 -13.93 -19.57
CA HIS A 721 -10.45 -14.46 -20.88
C HIS A 721 -11.42 -15.58 -21.33
N GLY A 722 -11.96 -15.45 -22.55
CA GLY A 722 -12.98 -16.34 -23.11
C GLY A 722 -14.41 -16.10 -22.63
N LEU A 723 -14.65 -15.07 -21.80
CA LEU A 723 -15.97 -14.74 -21.25
C LEU A 723 -16.37 -13.27 -21.49
N ILE A 724 -15.42 -12.35 -21.40
CA ILE A 724 -15.61 -10.91 -21.66
C ILE A 724 -14.45 -10.42 -22.51
N ASP A 725 -14.78 -9.91 -23.69
CA ASP A 725 -13.78 -9.51 -24.67
C ASP A 725 -13.20 -8.13 -24.37
N ASN A 726 -13.93 -7.28 -23.66
CA ASN A 726 -13.60 -5.87 -23.54
C ASN A 726 -13.18 -5.46 -22.14
N ILE A 727 -11.99 -4.85 -22.04
CA ILE A 727 -11.46 -4.23 -20.84
C ILE A 727 -11.23 -2.75 -21.15
N GLN A 728 -11.90 -1.88 -20.40
CA GLN A 728 -11.92 -0.43 -20.62
C GLN A 728 -10.95 0.30 -19.69
N ALA A 729 -10.22 1.27 -20.22
CA ALA A 729 -9.44 2.25 -19.44
C ALA A 729 -10.23 3.56 -19.25
N SER A 730 -10.45 3.93 -17.99
CA SER A 730 -11.13 5.19 -17.64
C SER A 730 -10.15 6.39 -17.71
N TRP A 731 -9.91 6.93 -18.91
CA TRP A 731 -8.91 7.99 -19.14
C TRP A 731 -9.10 9.23 -18.25
N VAL A 732 -10.35 9.59 -17.88
CA VAL A 732 -10.66 10.69 -16.94
C VAL A 732 -10.05 10.54 -15.55
N LYS A 733 -9.64 9.32 -15.18
CA LYS A 733 -9.00 8.99 -13.89
C LYS A 733 -7.50 8.71 -14.03
N LEU A 734 -7.05 8.39 -15.24
CA LEU A 734 -5.74 7.81 -15.51
C LEU A 734 -4.82 8.76 -16.29
N GLY A 735 -5.40 9.70 -17.04
CA GLY A 735 -4.70 10.50 -18.05
C GLY A 735 -4.36 9.69 -19.31
N ALA A 736 -3.98 10.41 -20.36
CA ALA A 736 -3.60 9.82 -21.66
C ALA A 736 -2.36 8.92 -21.55
N ALA A 737 -1.35 9.32 -20.76
CA ALA A 737 -0.15 8.53 -20.53
C ALA A 737 -0.47 7.20 -19.83
N GLY A 738 -1.37 7.23 -18.83
CA GLY A 738 -1.85 6.04 -18.15
C GLY A 738 -2.63 5.11 -19.07
N ALA A 739 -3.60 5.65 -19.83
CA ALA A 739 -4.37 4.88 -20.81
C ALA A 739 -3.47 4.19 -21.85
N ARG A 740 -2.44 4.89 -22.35
CA ARG A 740 -1.44 4.33 -23.28
C ARG A 740 -0.71 3.12 -22.69
N GLN A 741 -0.23 3.20 -21.45
CA GLN A 741 0.42 2.06 -20.80
C GLN A 741 -0.54 0.88 -20.62
N LEU A 742 -1.80 1.15 -20.25
CA LEU A 742 -2.78 0.08 -20.04
C LEU A 742 -3.17 -0.66 -21.31
N LEU A 743 -3.13 -0.01 -22.49
CA LEU A 743 -3.30 -0.71 -23.77
C LEU A 743 -2.30 -1.87 -23.88
N LEU A 744 -1.05 -1.68 -23.45
CA LEU A 744 -0.02 -2.73 -23.42
C LEU A 744 -0.16 -3.73 -22.26
N ALA A 745 -1.24 -3.63 -21.47
CA ALA A 745 -1.52 -4.47 -20.30
C ALA A 745 -2.91 -5.13 -20.39
N GLY A 746 -3.41 -5.39 -21.61
CA GLY A 746 -4.64 -6.16 -21.84
C GLY A 746 -5.91 -5.33 -22.06
N VAL A 747 -5.83 -4.00 -21.96
CA VAL A 747 -6.92 -3.07 -22.32
C VAL A 747 -7.06 -2.98 -23.84
N ASN A 748 -8.31 -2.91 -24.30
CA ASN A 748 -8.66 -2.71 -25.70
C ASN A 748 -9.73 -1.63 -25.94
N ASP A 749 -10.25 -0.99 -24.88
CA ASP A 749 -11.25 0.05 -25.00
C ASP A 749 -10.84 1.31 -24.23
N LEU A 750 -10.96 2.47 -24.87
CA LEU A 750 -10.67 3.78 -24.28
C LEU A 750 -11.92 4.45 -23.68
N GLY A 751 -13.07 3.77 -23.69
CA GLY A 751 -14.32 4.28 -23.12
C GLY A 751 -14.95 5.39 -23.96
N GLY A 752 -15.63 6.30 -23.26
CA GLY A 752 -16.43 7.37 -23.87
C GLY A 752 -15.66 8.66 -24.14
N THR A 753 -16.14 9.45 -25.11
CA THR A 753 -15.77 10.87 -25.27
C THR A 753 -16.22 11.71 -24.06
N LEU A 754 -17.26 11.28 -23.35
CA LEU A 754 -17.75 11.83 -22.08
C LEU A 754 -18.07 13.33 -22.11
N MET A 755 -18.85 13.77 -23.10
CA MET A 755 -19.28 15.19 -23.24
C MET A 755 -19.86 15.70 -21.89
N ASP A 756 -19.15 16.61 -21.21
CA ASP A 756 -19.49 17.14 -19.87
C ASP A 756 -19.41 16.16 -18.67
N GLU A 757 -18.27 15.48 -18.48
CA GLU A 757 -18.03 14.62 -17.30
C GLU A 757 -18.04 15.40 -15.96
N ASN A 758 -19.12 15.24 -15.18
CA ASN A 758 -19.33 15.99 -13.93
C ASN A 758 -18.97 15.23 -12.65
N ILE A 759 -19.00 13.90 -12.64
CA ILE A 759 -18.78 13.10 -11.42
C ILE A 759 -17.30 13.10 -11.03
N SER A 760 -16.41 12.80 -11.97
CA SER A 760 -14.96 12.78 -11.72
C SER A 760 -14.44 14.18 -11.36
N ARG A 761 -14.98 15.22 -11.99
CA ARG A 761 -14.72 16.63 -11.66
C ARG A 761 -15.17 16.99 -10.25
N ALA A 762 -16.40 16.60 -9.87
CA ALA A 762 -16.90 16.81 -8.51
C ALA A 762 -16.05 16.08 -7.45
N ALA A 763 -15.43 14.96 -7.81
CA ALA A 763 -14.47 14.25 -6.96
C ALA A 763 -13.06 14.89 -6.95
N GLY A 764 -12.78 15.86 -7.83
CA GLY A 764 -11.53 16.62 -7.91
C GLY A 764 -10.56 16.18 -9.01
N ALA A 765 -10.97 15.34 -9.96
CA ALA A 765 -10.13 14.97 -11.10
C ALA A 765 -9.88 16.17 -12.02
N ALA A 766 -8.64 16.29 -12.51
CA ALA A 766 -8.18 17.40 -13.35
C ALA A 766 -8.02 17.05 -14.83
N HIS A 767 -8.23 15.79 -15.22
CA HIS A 767 -8.25 15.40 -16.63
C HIS A 767 -9.51 15.96 -17.32
N GLY A 768 -9.41 16.29 -18.62
CA GLY A 768 -10.38 17.07 -19.38
C GLY A 768 -11.85 16.60 -19.34
N GLN A 769 -12.76 17.45 -19.82
CA GLN A 769 -14.21 17.21 -19.83
C GLN A 769 -14.72 16.55 -21.11
N ALA A 770 -13.84 16.37 -22.09
CA ALA A 770 -14.09 15.62 -23.31
C ALA A 770 -12.73 15.24 -23.93
N LEU A 771 -12.67 14.08 -24.58
CA LEU A 771 -11.65 13.77 -25.59
C LEU A 771 -12.35 13.52 -26.91
N GLU A 772 -11.77 14.01 -28.00
CA GLU A 772 -12.24 13.76 -29.35
C GLU A 772 -11.49 12.60 -30.00
N HIS A 773 -11.89 12.25 -31.23
CA HIS A 773 -11.26 11.17 -31.98
C HIS A 773 -9.73 11.31 -32.07
N ASP A 774 -9.24 12.52 -32.35
CA ASP A 774 -7.80 12.77 -32.55
C ASP A 774 -7.00 12.64 -31.25
N ASP A 775 -7.61 12.94 -30.10
CA ASP A 775 -6.99 12.72 -28.80
C ASP A 775 -6.84 11.21 -28.51
N PHE A 776 -7.88 10.42 -28.81
CA PHE A 776 -7.80 8.96 -28.70
C PHE A 776 -6.80 8.37 -29.70
N ALA A 777 -6.72 8.90 -30.91
CA ALA A 777 -5.74 8.49 -31.91
C ALA A 777 -4.31 8.73 -31.40
N ALA A 778 -4.07 9.89 -30.77
CA ALA A 778 -2.78 10.20 -30.17
C ALA A 778 -2.37 9.21 -29.06
N ILE A 779 -3.33 8.56 -28.39
CA ILE A 779 -3.08 7.50 -27.40
C ILE A 779 -2.76 6.17 -28.09
N ALA A 780 -3.55 5.75 -29.08
CA ALA A 780 -3.49 4.41 -29.67
C ALA A 780 -2.45 4.27 -30.80
N GLU A 781 -2.36 5.24 -31.72
CA GLU A 781 -1.55 5.13 -32.95
C GLU A 781 -0.05 4.96 -32.70
N PRO A 782 0.58 5.60 -31.69
CA PRO A 782 2.00 5.35 -31.40
C PRO A 782 2.33 3.92 -30.96
N LEU A 783 1.30 3.13 -30.59
CA LEU A 783 1.42 1.70 -30.29
C LEU A 783 1.16 0.81 -31.51
N GLY A 784 0.92 1.40 -32.68
CA GLY A 784 0.54 0.69 -33.91
C GLY A 784 -0.86 0.09 -33.87
N ARG A 785 -1.73 0.56 -32.96
CA ARG A 785 -3.09 0.02 -32.79
C ARG A 785 -4.11 0.87 -33.53
N ARG A 786 -5.06 0.20 -34.21
CA ARG A 786 -6.09 0.86 -35.01
C ARG A 786 -7.22 1.31 -34.11
N LEU A 787 -7.47 2.61 -34.05
CA LEU A 787 -8.63 3.17 -33.35
C LEU A 787 -9.92 2.96 -34.17
N VAL A 788 -11.00 2.55 -33.50
CA VAL A 788 -12.31 2.28 -34.12
C VAL A 788 -13.42 2.79 -33.22
N GLU A 789 -14.41 3.46 -33.82
CA GLU A 789 -15.63 3.85 -33.12
C GLU A 789 -16.60 2.65 -33.01
N ARG A 790 -17.17 2.43 -31.82
CA ARG A 790 -18.13 1.35 -31.55
C ARG A 790 -19.48 1.86 -31.06
N THR A 791 -20.49 1.01 -31.12
CA THR A 791 -21.72 1.16 -30.34
C THR A 791 -21.48 0.80 -28.86
N THR A 792 -22.46 1.07 -27.99
CA THR A 792 -22.45 0.62 -26.59
C THR A 792 -22.30 -0.89 -26.46
N LEU A 793 -22.82 -1.66 -27.42
CA LEU A 793 -22.78 -3.13 -27.42
C LEU A 793 -21.60 -3.70 -28.23
N TYR A 794 -20.60 -2.86 -28.54
CA TYR A 794 -19.35 -3.22 -29.22
C TYR A 794 -19.49 -3.62 -30.70
N ASP A 795 -20.58 -3.24 -31.37
CA ASP A 795 -20.64 -3.29 -32.83
C ASP A 795 -19.76 -2.18 -33.42
N VAL A 796 -18.94 -2.51 -34.42
CA VAL A 796 -18.08 -1.54 -35.11
C VAL A 796 -18.92 -0.64 -36.01
N LEU A 797 -18.72 0.67 -35.90
CA LEU A 797 -19.34 1.64 -36.80
C LEU A 797 -18.46 1.82 -38.04
N GLU A 798 -18.91 1.30 -39.19
CA GLU A 798 -18.23 1.50 -40.47
C GLU A 798 -18.52 2.90 -41.04
N GLY A 799 -17.47 3.72 -41.16
CA GLY A 799 -17.52 5.00 -41.86
C GLY A 799 -18.18 6.12 -41.05
N SER A 800 -17.34 6.96 -40.43
CA SER A 800 -17.71 8.31 -39.96
C SER A 800 -18.64 8.97 -40.97
N ARG A 801 -19.86 9.33 -40.57
CA ARG A 801 -20.58 10.44 -41.22
C ARG A 801 -19.63 11.63 -41.14
N ARG A 802 -18.98 11.95 -42.27
CA ARG A 802 -18.10 13.12 -42.40
C ARG A 802 -18.90 14.40 -42.24
#